data_AF-A0A0K1P5P8-F1
#
_entry.id   AF-A0A0K1P5P8-F1
#
_cell.length_a   1.000
_cell.length_b   1.000
_cell.length_c   1.000
_cell.angle_alpha   90.00
_cell.angle_beta   90.00
_cell.angle_gamma   90.00
#
_symmetry.space_group_name_H-M   'P 1'
#
loop_
_entity.id
_entity.type
_entity.pdbx_description
1 polymer ?
#
loop_
_entity_poly.entity_id
_entity_poly.type
_entity_poly.pdbx_seq_one_letter_code
_entity_poly.pdbx_strand_id
1 'polypeptide(L)'
;MKKILTILGSLFIVVSPIGAIVSCSSSNSNSSLFDDSIHSNNGEYLPQSVNNVTEQFNKLNNDKYFTNINIEESNSDLIKNDILNQVADNIKLKSSDFKVTLAQNKNFSLPFVDNLNLGEESITSKNLLQTDGKIDISLYYFDELLSTITVKYASSIFEAYNNVVNIFNFNSLDNLGKNNPKQLDVSLLRIDALGKDVTLGTIYSLLQTIRAVSGLGPIKPLVKDLDNIAKMDLKSLETYDKNNYDNFHNEFENNFRSLITHVSDLLVQFGQKDEFEVPVGDKLVKIKLSEILDVNILEILNIDVNSFSNDMMSIEIGDQLGKNKITIFDILKNVEPMIVYLFNMIFSTKEQTYFTTSHNLLYSFLKFLTADLDENESIAKIFYANFNKETDGLSVRAASTNLDVFFLNALVGYDKNRRYEKGNFYIKVKVVIKIEELGLESWIASIVKSIVGSDILTVLNNEYLGKVLESVQITPSIILQQMITNMYEHKESNGYFDWKQAIIGNPNDNQINFVEDIDANRIVNNIKEIAGNSFVSTIANSLGGTLKDKAIPMINEKVNAIIPSFTMEPIISLLKDGIIKSLGVTDEWLENNEVEIVKASYDFVFRKNNTIDNNKIEWVGRLDSLNISQLINYQSFKIIFRNVQFKITNKLDKKLVTLSRDDISFDIIFSDLDVDKKS
;
A
#
# COMPACT_ATOMS: atom_id res chain seq x y z
N MET A 1 18.05 -7.76 0.46
CA MET A 1 18.32 -6.40 0.99
C MET A 1 17.67 -5.33 0.14
N LYS A 2 18.08 -5.13 -1.12
CA LYS A 2 17.53 -4.08 -2.01
C LYS A 2 16.03 -4.23 -2.26
N LYS A 3 15.57 -5.39 -2.73
CA LYS A 3 14.13 -5.68 -2.82
C LYS A 3 13.42 -5.57 -1.47
N ILE A 4 14.06 -5.84 -0.34
CA ILE A 4 13.45 -5.72 1.01
C ILE A 4 13.37 -4.26 1.45
N LEU A 5 14.36 -3.43 1.16
CA LEU A 5 14.34 -1.97 1.39
C LEU A 5 13.40 -1.27 0.42
N THR A 6 13.32 -1.72 -0.84
CA THR A 6 12.30 -1.29 -1.79
C THR A 6 10.93 -1.84 -1.42
N ILE A 7 10.81 -3.04 -0.83
CA ILE A 7 9.56 -3.58 -0.25
C ILE A 7 9.20 -2.83 1.03
N LEU A 8 10.14 -2.38 1.87
CA LEU A 8 9.86 -1.55 3.05
C LEU A 8 9.51 -0.11 2.63
N GLY A 9 10.20 0.43 1.63
CA GLY A 9 9.92 1.70 0.98
C GLY A 9 8.68 1.67 0.09
N SER A 10 8.26 0.49 -0.40
CA SER A 10 6.97 0.31 -1.05
C SER A 10 5.90 -0.14 -0.06
N LEU A 11 6.17 -0.76 1.08
CA LEU A 11 5.26 -0.92 2.24
C LEU A 11 4.94 0.45 2.85
N PHE A 12 5.84 1.42 2.70
CA PHE A 12 5.61 2.84 2.97
C PHE A 12 4.44 3.41 2.13
N ILE A 13 4.06 2.71 1.05
CA ILE A 13 3.15 3.23 0.02
C ILE A 13 2.07 2.19 -0.40
N VAL A 14 2.29 0.89 -0.23
CA VAL A 14 1.51 -0.25 -0.71
C VAL A 14 1.10 -1.10 0.48
N VAL A 15 -0.13 -0.90 0.94
CA VAL A 15 -0.90 -2.00 1.55
C VAL A 15 -2.17 -2.10 0.70
N SER A 16 -2.23 -3.14 -0.11
CA SER A 16 -3.36 -3.44 -0.99
C SER A 16 -4.62 -3.71 -0.15
N PRO A 17 -5.78 -3.10 -0.47
CA PRO A 17 -7.03 -3.32 0.23
C PRO A 17 -7.76 -4.55 -0.36
N ILE A 18 -8.11 -5.52 0.48
CA ILE A 18 -9.14 -6.51 0.14
C ILE A 18 -10.36 -6.17 0.98
N GLY A 19 -11.35 -5.57 0.31
CA GLY A 19 -12.48 -4.91 0.94
C GLY A 19 -13.60 -5.84 1.41
N ALA A 20 -14.37 -5.32 2.36
CA ALA A 20 -15.82 -5.06 2.24
C ALA A 20 -16.27 -4.16 3.45
N ILE A 21 -17.53 -3.69 3.49
CA ILE A 21 -18.10 -2.78 4.52
C ILE A 21 -19.45 -3.26 5.09
N VAL A 22 -19.63 -3.35 6.41
CA VAL A 22 -20.97 -3.53 7.03
C VAL A 22 -21.56 -2.19 7.47
N SER A 23 -22.83 -1.98 7.10
CA SER A 23 -23.63 -0.79 7.40
C SER A 23 -24.11 -0.71 8.84
N CYS A 24 -24.19 0.51 9.38
CA CYS A 24 -25.26 0.89 10.30
C CYS A 24 -25.83 2.25 9.86
N SER A 25 -27.03 2.24 9.29
CA SER A 25 -27.90 3.42 9.24
C SER A 25 -28.97 3.29 10.32
N SER A 26 -29.28 4.42 10.96
CA SER A 26 -30.37 4.56 11.92
C SER A 26 -31.33 5.64 11.43
N SER A 27 -32.63 5.33 11.40
CA SER A 27 -33.68 6.28 11.80
C SER A 27 -35.04 5.57 11.89
N ASN A 28 -35.72 5.79 13.01
CA ASN A 28 -37.05 5.28 13.33
C ASN A 28 -38.19 6.11 12.72
N SER A 29 -39.31 5.38 12.51
CA SER A 29 -40.73 5.72 12.70
C SER A 29 -41.42 6.83 11.91
N ASN A 30 -42.58 6.47 11.35
CA ASN A 30 -43.86 7.11 11.70
C ASN A 30 -45.06 6.14 11.51
N SER A 31 -45.79 5.89 12.61
CA SER A 31 -47.22 5.53 12.67
C SER A 31 -48.08 6.74 12.20
N SER A 32 -49.38 6.72 11.84
CA SER A 32 -50.61 5.95 12.15
C SER A 32 -51.65 6.28 11.03
N LEU A 33 -52.50 5.39 10.51
CA LEU A 33 -53.79 4.89 11.01
C LEU A 33 -54.90 5.96 11.23
N PHE A 34 -55.97 5.86 10.40
CA PHE A 34 -57.39 6.31 10.48
C PHE A 34 -57.91 7.58 9.76
N ASP A 35 -58.64 7.32 8.66
CA ASP A 35 -60.07 7.53 8.29
C ASP A 35 -60.93 8.81 8.53
N ASP A 36 -61.92 8.90 7.63
CA ASP A 36 -63.26 9.53 7.64
C ASP A 36 -63.48 10.93 7.01
N SER A 37 -64.03 10.99 5.78
CA SER A 37 -65.46 11.29 5.45
C SER A 37 -65.71 12.78 5.08
N ILE A 38 -66.58 13.27 4.18
CA ILE A 38 -67.63 12.77 3.27
C ILE A 38 -68.17 13.98 2.41
N HIS A 39 -68.75 13.72 1.20
CA HIS A 39 -69.66 14.54 0.33
C HIS A 39 -69.08 15.72 -0.51
N SER A 40 -69.46 15.98 -1.79
CA SER A 40 -70.67 15.67 -2.58
C SER A 40 -70.41 15.70 -4.11
N ASN A 41 -71.36 15.12 -4.84
CA ASN A 41 -71.39 14.71 -6.25
C ASN A 41 -71.77 15.86 -7.23
N ASN A 42 -71.29 15.79 -8.48
CA ASN A 42 -71.96 16.41 -9.64
C ASN A 42 -71.67 15.67 -10.97
N GLY A 43 -71.98 14.38 -10.99
CA GLY A 43 -72.58 13.72 -12.17
C GLY A 43 -71.72 13.53 -13.40
N GLU A 44 -71.08 12.36 -13.50
CA GLU A 44 -71.30 11.37 -14.58
C GLU A 44 -70.71 10.04 -14.08
N TYR A 45 -71.52 8.98 -14.05
CA TYR A 45 -71.21 7.75 -13.32
C TYR A 45 -70.21 6.89 -14.10
N LEU A 46 -68.91 7.17 -13.94
CA LEU A 46 -67.88 6.18 -14.15
C LEU A 46 -67.95 5.17 -12.99
N PRO A 47 -67.91 3.84 -13.22
CA PRO A 47 -67.80 2.85 -12.16
C PRO A 47 -66.70 3.25 -11.17
N GLN A 48 -66.91 3.08 -9.86
CA GLN A 48 -65.94 3.52 -8.83
C GLN A 48 -64.53 2.93 -9.05
N SER A 49 -64.44 1.79 -9.75
CA SER A 49 -63.19 1.21 -10.23
C SER A 49 -62.46 2.05 -11.28
N VAL A 50 -63.18 2.73 -12.17
CA VAL A 50 -62.61 3.60 -13.22
C VAL A 50 -62.05 4.89 -12.64
N ASN A 51 -62.81 5.59 -11.78
CA ASN A 51 -62.31 6.81 -11.12
C ASN A 51 -61.05 6.53 -10.28
N ASN A 52 -61.01 5.42 -9.54
CA ASN A 52 -59.82 5.03 -8.79
C ASN A 52 -58.60 4.77 -9.70
N VAL A 53 -58.80 4.15 -10.86
CA VAL A 53 -57.72 3.91 -11.84
C VAL A 53 -57.27 5.23 -12.47
N THR A 54 -58.19 6.12 -12.83
CA THR A 54 -57.87 7.45 -13.38
C THR A 54 -57.11 8.32 -12.36
N GLU A 55 -57.50 8.30 -11.09
CA GLU A 55 -56.77 9.01 -10.03
C GLU A 55 -55.38 8.42 -9.78
N GLN A 56 -55.22 7.10 -9.83
CA GLN A 56 -53.92 6.45 -9.76
C GLN A 56 -53.04 6.82 -10.95
N PHE A 57 -53.60 6.81 -12.17
CA PHE A 57 -52.92 7.24 -13.39
C PHE A 57 -52.46 8.70 -13.30
N ASN A 58 -53.35 9.60 -12.85
CA ASN A 58 -53.04 11.03 -12.74
C ASN A 58 -51.91 11.33 -11.74
N LYS A 59 -51.74 10.49 -10.70
CA LYS A 59 -50.64 10.65 -9.73
C LYS A 59 -49.27 10.37 -10.35
N LEU A 60 -49.18 9.54 -11.40
CA LEU A 60 -47.93 9.24 -12.10
C LEU A 60 -47.33 10.44 -12.84
N ASN A 61 -48.10 11.50 -13.07
CA ASN A 61 -47.61 12.73 -13.69
C ASN A 61 -46.47 13.40 -12.88
N ASN A 62 -46.36 13.09 -11.60
CA ASN A 62 -45.30 13.60 -10.72
C ASN A 62 -44.06 12.70 -10.69
N ASP A 63 -44.14 11.51 -11.26
CA ASP A 63 -43.04 10.54 -11.26
C ASP A 63 -42.07 10.85 -12.39
N LYS A 64 -40.78 10.59 -12.13
CA LYS A 64 -39.71 10.66 -13.11
C LYS A 64 -39.29 9.25 -13.48
N TYR A 65 -39.30 8.96 -14.77
CA TYR A 65 -38.95 7.65 -15.33
C TYR A 65 -37.53 7.67 -15.90
N PHE A 66 -36.93 6.48 -16.06
CA PHE A 66 -35.56 6.34 -16.55
C PHE A 66 -35.49 5.31 -17.66
N THR A 67 -34.78 5.65 -18.74
CA THR A 67 -34.47 4.71 -19.82
C THR A 67 -32.97 4.47 -19.93
N ASN A 68 -32.60 3.22 -20.24
CA ASN A 68 -31.24 2.82 -20.59
C ASN A 68 -30.97 2.91 -22.10
N ILE A 69 -31.96 3.32 -22.91
CA ILE A 69 -31.82 3.46 -24.35
C ILE A 69 -31.05 4.75 -24.67
N ASN A 70 -30.11 4.69 -25.63
CA ASN A 70 -29.35 5.85 -26.07
C ASN A 70 -30.29 6.98 -26.52
N ILE A 71 -30.06 8.17 -25.98
CA ILE A 71 -30.85 9.38 -26.23
C ILE A 71 -30.46 10.00 -27.58
N GLU A 72 -30.99 9.42 -28.64
CA GLU A 72 -30.83 9.88 -30.02
C GLU A 72 -32.19 9.89 -30.73
N GLU A 73 -32.36 10.79 -31.69
CA GLU A 73 -33.64 10.94 -32.42
C GLU A 73 -34.02 9.66 -33.18
N SER A 74 -33.03 8.91 -33.68
CA SER A 74 -33.19 7.59 -34.30
C SER A 74 -33.82 6.53 -33.39
N ASN A 75 -33.69 6.67 -32.07
CA ASN A 75 -34.20 5.72 -31.09
C ASN A 75 -35.55 6.16 -30.48
N SER A 76 -36.18 7.22 -30.98
CA SER A 76 -37.36 7.83 -30.34
C SER A 76 -38.49 6.85 -30.06
N ASP A 77 -38.76 5.93 -31.00
CA ASP A 77 -39.90 5.01 -30.85
C ASP A 77 -39.60 3.89 -29.84
N LEU A 78 -38.35 3.46 -29.73
CA LEU A 78 -37.90 2.52 -28.71
C LEU A 78 -38.02 3.16 -27.32
N ILE A 79 -37.56 4.41 -27.16
CA ILE A 79 -37.65 5.17 -25.91
C ILE A 79 -39.12 5.35 -25.50
N LYS A 80 -39.99 5.78 -26.43
CA LYS A 80 -41.41 5.99 -26.14
C LYS A 80 -42.08 4.70 -25.67
N ASN A 81 -41.78 3.57 -26.30
CA ASN A 81 -42.34 2.28 -25.92
C ASN A 81 -41.80 1.79 -24.56
N ASP A 82 -40.53 2.01 -24.26
CA ASP A 82 -39.92 1.68 -22.96
C ASP A 82 -40.62 2.46 -21.82
N ILE A 83 -40.73 3.79 -21.95
CA ILE A 83 -41.40 4.61 -20.94
C ILE A 83 -42.89 4.28 -20.83
N LEU A 84 -43.57 4.00 -21.95
CA LEU A 84 -44.97 3.56 -21.95
C LEU A 84 -45.15 2.28 -21.12
N ASN A 85 -44.27 1.29 -21.31
CA ASN A 85 -44.34 0.03 -20.58
C ASN A 85 -44.11 0.24 -19.08
N GLN A 86 -43.12 1.05 -18.69
CA GLN A 86 -42.87 1.38 -17.28
C GLN A 86 -44.07 2.08 -16.62
N VAL A 87 -44.73 3.00 -17.34
CA VAL A 87 -45.93 3.70 -16.86
C VAL A 87 -47.10 2.73 -16.71
N ALA A 88 -47.28 1.82 -17.67
CA ALA A 88 -48.31 0.79 -17.62
C ALA A 88 -48.11 -0.17 -16.44
N ASP A 89 -46.87 -0.59 -16.17
CA ASP A 89 -46.52 -1.51 -15.07
C ASP A 89 -46.80 -0.90 -13.68
N ASN A 90 -46.70 0.44 -13.55
CA ASN A 90 -46.97 1.15 -12.30
C ASN A 90 -48.47 1.29 -11.98
N ILE A 91 -49.37 0.83 -12.84
CA ILE A 91 -50.82 0.87 -12.61
C ILE A 91 -51.39 -0.53 -12.63
N LYS A 92 -52.04 -0.92 -11.53
CA LYS A 92 -52.76 -2.18 -11.45
C LYS A 92 -54.11 -2.09 -12.17
N LEU A 93 -54.10 -2.38 -13.47
CA LEU A 93 -55.32 -2.49 -14.27
C LEU A 93 -56.03 -3.82 -13.94
N LYS A 94 -57.22 -3.73 -13.33
CA LYS A 94 -57.99 -4.91 -12.89
C LYS A 94 -58.81 -5.57 -14.01
N SER A 95 -58.94 -4.95 -15.18
CA SER A 95 -59.63 -5.53 -16.34
C SER A 95 -58.92 -5.20 -17.65
N SER A 96 -59.18 -6.00 -18.67
CA SER A 96 -58.75 -5.80 -20.06
C SER A 96 -59.36 -4.56 -20.73
N ASP A 97 -60.31 -3.90 -20.06
CA ASP A 97 -61.05 -2.77 -20.62
C ASP A 97 -60.25 -1.47 -20.55
N PHE A 98 -59.15 -1.43 -19.79
CA PHE A 98 -58.26 -0.27 -19.75
C PHE A 98 -57.09 -0.43 -20.70
N LYS A 99 -56.75 0.68 -21.37
CA LYS A 99 -55.62 0.72 -22.29
C LYS A 99 -54.79 1.98 -22.04
N VAL A 100 -53.49 1.80 -21.82
CA VAL A 100 -52.53 2.90 -21.76
C VAL A 100 -51.82 2.99 -23.11
N THR A 101 -51.78 4.17 -23.71
CA THR A 101 -51.14 4.39 -25.02
C THR A 101 -50.42 5.73 -25.06
N LEU A 102 -49.50 5.88 -26.01
CA LEU A 102 -48.92 7.19 -26.32
C LEU A 102 -50.02 8.14 -26.80
N ALA A 103 -50.02 9.36 -26.29
CA ALA A 103 -50.94 10.39 -26.75
C ALA A 103 -50.66 10.72 -28.23
N GLN A 104 -51.71 11.07 -28.98
CA GLN A 104 -51.58 11.42 -30.41
C GLN A 104 -50.94 12.80 -30.63
N ASN A 105 -50.67 13.56 -29.57
CA ASN A 105 -50.02 14.86 -29.66
C ASN A 105 -48.50 14.72 -29.85
N LYS A 106 -47.85 15.77 -30.36
CA LYS A 106 -46.39 15.76 -30.63
C LYS A 106 -45.54 16.17 -29.43
N ASN A 107 -46.04 16.04 -28.20
CA ASN A 107 -45.31 16.47 -27.01
C ASN A 107 -44.29 15.41 -26.59
N PHE A 108 -43.27 15.25 -27.41
CA PHE A 108 -42.11 14.41 -27.16
C PHE A 108 -40.86 15.27 -27.21
N SER A 109 -40.03 15.20 -26.17
CA SER A 109 -38.73 15.84 -26.15
C SER A 109 -37.71 14.91 -25.52
N LEU A 110 -36.53 14.83 -26.12
CA LEU A 110 -35.41 14.08 -25.57
C LEU A 110 -34.80 14.85 -24.39
N PRO A 111 -34.40 14.17 -23.31
CA PRO A 111 -33.58 14.80 -22.28
C PRO A 111 -32.23 15.21 -22.90
N PHE A 112 -31.60 16.23 -22.34
CA PHE A 112 -30.23 16.58 -22.66
C PHE A 112 -29.54 17.14 -21.41
N VAL A 113 -28.20 17.16 -21.44
CA VAL A 113 -27.38 17.74 -20.38
C VAL A 113 -26.67 18.95 -20.95
N ASP A 114 -26.89 20.12 -20.35
CA ASP A 114 -26.23 21.37 -20.72
C ASP A 114 -24.74 21.32 -20.37
N ASN A 115 -23.91 21.86 -21.27
CA ASN A 115 -22.45 21.83 -21.18
C ASN A 115 -21.85 20.41 -21.16
N LEU A 116 -22.60 19.41 -21.66
CA LEU A 116 -22.09 18.07 -21.92
C LEU A 116 -21.15 18.13 -23.14
N ASN A 117 -19.88 17.79 -22.94
CA ASN A 117 -18.91 17.78 -24.03
C ASN A 117 -18.85 16.39 -24.68
N LEU A 118 -18.98 16.37 -26.01
CA LEU A 118 -18.85 15.19 -26.85
C LEU A 118 -17.47 15.25 -27.52
N GLY A 119 -16.43 14.74 -26.87
CA GLY A 119 -15.05 14.77 -27.38
C GLY A 119 -13.96 14.90 -26.32
N GLU A 120 -12.70 14.77 -26.73
CA GLU A 120 -11.52 14.59 -25.86
C GLU A 120 -11.26 15.80 -24.93
N GLU A 121 -11.66 15.67 -23.67
CA GLU A 121 -10.97 16.25 -22.49
C GLU A 121 -11.19 17.74 -22.14
N SER A 122 -12.39 18.25 -22.31
CA SER A 122 -12.78 19.58 -21.79
C SER A 122 -13.11 19.58 -20.30
N ILE A 123 -12.54 20.54 -19.56
CA ILE A 123 -12.72 20.73 -18.10
C ILE A 123 -14.08 21.41 -17.81
N THR A 124 -14.88 20.81 -16.93
CA THR A 124 -16.17 21.38 -16.52
C THR A 124 -16.02 22.20 -15.23
N SER A 125 -16.23 23.52 -15.29
CA SER A 125 -16.11 24.43 -14.13
C SER A 125 -17.42 24.77 -13.41
N LYS A 126 -18.56 24.44 -14.02
CA LYS A 126 -19.92 24.66 -13.50
C LYS A 126 -20.64 23.33 -13.32
N ASN A 127 -21.68 23.30 -12.49
CA ASN A 127 -22.52 22.12 -12.41
C ASN A 127 -23.19 21.87 -13.77
N LEU A 128 -23.15 20.63 -14.21
CA LEU A 128 -23.97 20.14 -15.30
C LEU A 128 -25.44 20.23 -14.87
N LEU A 129 -26.28 20.68 -15.78
CA LEU A 129 -27.73 20.75 -15.57
C LEU A 129 -28.38 19.83 -16.59
N GLN A 130 -29.21 18.93 -16.10
CA GLN A 130 -29.97 18.02 -16.95
C GLN A 130 -31.40 18.52 -17.09
N THR A 131 -31.87 18.63 -18.32
CA THR A 131 -33.28 18.83 -18.61
C THR A 131 -33.95 17.49 -18.84
N ASP A 132 -35.09 17.26 -18.18
CA ASP A 132 -35.88 16.05 -18.39
C ASP A 132 -36.54 16.06 -19.77
N GLY A 133 -36.57 14.89 -20.40
CA GLY A 133 -37.43 14.61 -21.53
C GLY A 133 -38.89 14.53 -21.07
N LYS A 134 -39.80 14.71 -22.01
CA LYS A 134 -41.24 14.68 -21.75
C LYS A 134 -41.93 13.80 -22.77
N ILE A 135 -42.94 13.07 -22.32
CA ILE A 135 -43.79 12.23 -23.15
C ILE A 135 -45.21 12.24 -22.59
N ASP A 136 -46.18 12.43 -23.49
CA ASP A 136 -47.59 12.40 -23.12
C ASP A 136 -48.17 11.00 -23.31
N ILE A 137 -48.86 10.52 -22.27
CA ILE A 137 -49.44 9.18 -22.20
C ILE A 137 -50.91 9.32 -21.84
N SER A 138 -51.75 8.55 -22.53
CA SER A 138 -53.20 8.57 -22.40
C SER A 138 -53.73 7.25 -21.84
N LEU A 139 -54.65 7.36 -20.89
CA LEU A 139 -55.45 6.26 -20.36
C LEU A 139 -56.82 6.25 -21.04
N TYR A 140 -57.20 5.09 -21.55
CA TYR A 140 -58.52 4.82 -22.12
C TYR A 140 -59.25 3.76 -21.31
N TYR A 141 -60.58 3.88 -21.30
CA TYR A 141 -61.49 2.81 -20.91
C TYR A 141 -62.37 2.46 -22.12
N PHE A 142 -62.26 1.24 -22.60
CA PHE A 142 -62.61 0.85 -23.96
C PHE A 142 -61.96 1.81 -24.98
N ASP A 143 -62.77 2.60 -25.69
CA ASP A 143 -62.33 3.56 -26.70
C ASP A 143 -62.46 5.03 -26.22
N GLU A 144 -62.89 5.26 -24.98
CA GLU A 144 -63.09 6.59 -24.42
C GLU A 144 -61.84 7.07 -23.67
N LEU A 145 -61.34 8.26 -24.02
CA LEU A 145 -60.18 8.88 -23.38
C LEU A 145 -60.57 9.37 -21.99
N LEU A 146 -59.95 8.83 -20.95
CA LEU A 146 -60.21 9.21 -19.57
C LEU A 146 -59.27 10.32 -19.08
N SER A 147 -57.99 10.23 -19.42
CA SER A 147 -56.98 11.21 -19.00
C SER A 147 -55.72 11.15 -19.86
N THR A 148 -55.00 12.27 -19.92
CA THR A 148 -53.66 12.36 -20.48
C THR A 148 -52.74 13.02 -19.45
N ILE A 149 -51.59 12.41 -19.20
CA ILE A 149 -50.53 12.94 -18.33
C ILE A 149 -49.26 13.20 -19.15
N THR A 150 -48.43 14.13 -18.69
CA THR A 150 -47.10 14.38 -19.23
C THR A 150 -46.08 13.84 -18.25
N VAL A 151 -45.56 12.64 -18.50
CA VAL A 151 -44.50 12.09 -17.64
C VAL A 151 -43.15 12.66 -18.04
N LYS A 152 -42.33 12.93 -17.02
CA LYS A 152 -40.94 13.31 -17.22
C LYS A 152 -40.08 12.07 -17.25
N TYR A 153 -39.08 12.06 -18.11
CA TYR A 153 -38.12 10.97 -18.13
C TYR A 153 -36.69 11.46 -18.37
N ALA A 154 -35.74 10.67 -17.93
CA ALA A 154 -34.32 10.90 -18.10
C ALA A 154 -33.65 9.67 -18.67
N SER A 155 -32.43 9.85 -19.17
CA SER A 155 -31.52 8.72 -19.31
C SER A 155 -30.90 8.41 -17.96
N SER A 156 -30.90 7.14 -17.56
CA SER A 156 -30.13 6.66 -16.41
C SER A 156 -28.64 7.01 -16.55
N ILE A 157 -28.12 6.98 -17.79
CA ILE A 157 -26.75 7.35 -18.14
C ILE A 157 -26.50 8.82 -17.82
N PHE A 158 -27.34 9.73 -18.35
CA PHE A 158 -27.18 11.17 -18.11
C PHE A 158 -27.33 11.51 -16.63
N GLU A 159 -28.25 10.87 -15.93
CA GLU A 159 -28.46 11.09 -14.50
C GLU A 159 -27.21 10.67 -13.70
N ALA A 160 -26.70 9.46 -13.93
CA ALA A 160 -25.48 8.98 -13.29
C ALA A 160 -24.28 9.89 -13.61
N TYR A 161 -24.11 10.27 -14.88
CA TYR A 161 -23.02 11.12 -15.34
C TYR A 161 -23.06 12.52 -14.69
N ASN A 162 -24.22 13.17 -14.70
CA ASN A 162 -24.44 14.48 -14.09
C ASN A 162 -24.11 14.47 -12.59
N ASN A 163 -24.55 13.43 -11.88
CA ASN A 163 -24.30 13.30 -10.44
C ASN A 163 -22.81 13.07 -10.13
N VAL A 164 -22.13 12.18 -10.86
CA VAL A 164 -20.69 11.91 -10.66
C VAL A 164 -19.85 13.18 -10.87
N VAL A 165 -20.03 13.85 -12.01
CA VAL A 165 -19.23 15.04 -12.36
C VAL A 165 -19.47 16.19 -11.38
N ASN A 166 -20.74 16.44 -11.01
CA ASN A 166 -21.08 17.52 -10.09
C ASN A 166 -20.55 17.28 -8.68
N ILE A 167 -20.55 16.02 -8.21
CA ILE A 167 -19.94 15.66 -6.92
C ILE A 167 -18.45 15.97 -6.93
N PHE A 168 -17.72 15.57 -7.97
CA PHE A 168 -16.29 15.90 -8.06
C PHE A 168 -16.04 17.39 -8.13
N ASN A 169 -16.83 18.14 -8.92
CA ASN A 169 -16.71 19.59 -9.01
C ASN A 169 -17.02 20.31 -7.67
N PHE A 170 -17.93 19.76 -6.87
CA PHE A 170 -18.26 20.30 -5.56
C PHE A 170 -17.13 20.10 -4.52
N ASN A 171 -16.33 19.04 -4.66
CA ASN A 171 -15.19 18.73 -3.77
C ASN A 171 -13.87 19.46 -4.16
N SER A 172 -13.96 20.55 -4.94
CA SER A 172 -12.81 21.35 -5.38
C SER A 172 -12.28 22.32 -4.31
N LEU A 173 -11.00 22.71 -4.45
CA LEU A 173 -10.34 23.70 -3.58
C LEU A 173 -11.10 25.04 -3.54
N ASP A 174 -11.67 25.50 -4.65
CA ASP A 174 -12.43 26.76 -4.70
C ASP A 174 -13.72 26.75 -3.84
N ASN A 175 -14.22 25.58 -3.46
CA ASN A 175 -15.41 25.42 -2.63
C ASN A 175 -15.10 25.10 -1.15
N LEU A 176 -13.81 25.07 -0.77
CA LEU A 176 -13.32 24.74 0.59
C LEU A 176 -13.93 25.59 1.72
N GLY A 177 -14.30 26.84 1.43
CA GLY A 177 -14.91 27.73 2.44
C GLY A 177 -16.26 27.25 2.98
N LYS A 178 -16.86 26.22 2.36
CA LYS A 178 -18.14 25.63 2.78
C LYS A 178 -18.03 24.15 3.17
N ASN A 179 -16.96 23.44 2.80
CA ASN A 179 -16.75 22.04 3.15
C ASN A 179 -15.26 21.71 3.32
N ASN A 180 -14.98 20.95 4.37
CA ASN A 180 -13.64 20.47 4.67
C ASN A 180 -13.18 19.46 3.60
N PRO A 181 -11.88 19.43 3.26
CA PRO A 181 -11.33 18.41 2.36
C PRO A 181 -11.66 17.01 2.93
N LYS A 182 -12.08 16.10 2.05
CA LYS A 182 -12.56 14.80 2.48
C LYS A 182 -11.40 13.90 2.91
N GLN A 183 -11.53 13.36 4.10
CA GLN A 183 -10.61 12.39 4.66
C GLN A 183 -10.96 10.98 4.16
N LEU A 184 -9.95 10.27 3.67
CA LEU A 184 -10.05 8.85 3.35
C LEU A 184 -9.27 8.04 4.40
N ASP A 185 -9.98 7.20 5.17
CA ASP A 185 -9.40 6.15 6.02
C ASP A 185 -9.46 4.80 5.26
N VAL A 186 -8.39 4.00 5.36
CA VAL A 186 -8.22 2.77 4.58
C VAL A 186 -8.64 1.56 5.41
N SER A 187 -9.71 0.89 4.95
CA SER A 187 -10.12 -0.43 5.47
C SER A 187 -9.20 -1.53 4.93
N LEU A 188 -8.69 -2.36 5.84
CA LEU A 188 -7.77 -3.47 5.56
C LEU A 188 -8.50 -4.81 5.43
N LEU A 189 -9.55 -5.02 6.20
CA LEU A 189 -10.35 -6.26 6.19
C LEU A 189 -11.74 -6.02 6.79
N ARG A 190 -12.79 -6.60 6.20
CA ARG A 190 -14.11 -6.73 6.84
C ARG A 190 -14.17 -8.01 7.66
N ILE A 191 -14.62 -7.93 8.91
CA ILE A 191 -15.01 -9.12 9.66
C ILE A 191 -16.54 -9.25 9.53
N ASP A 192 -16.98 -10.02 8.53
CA ASP A 192 -18.40 -10.22 8.22
C ASP A 192 -19.21 -10.70 9.43
N ALA A 193 -18.63 -11.57 10.26
CA ALA A 193 -19.26 -12.10 11.47
C ALA A 193 -19.55 -11.04 12.54
N LEU A 194 -18.85 -9.89 12.52
CA LEU A 194 -18.92 -8.87 13.56
C LEU A 194 -19.54 -7.55 13.11
N GLY A 195 -19.91 -7.41 11.84
CA GLY A 195 -20.49 -6.15 11.41
C GLY A 195 -19.47 -5.01 11.29
N LYS A 196 -18.15 -5.28 11.21
CA LYS A 196 -17.12 -4.25 11.40
C LYS A 196 -15.96 -4.34 10.42
N ASP A 197 -15.47 -3.16 10.06
CA ASP A 197 -14.30 -2.96 9.23
C ASP A 197 -13.07 -2.75 10.12
N VAL A 198 -11.99 -3.46 9.79
CA VAL A 198 -10.67 -3.29 10.39
C VAL A 198 -9.90 -2.33 9.52
N THR A 199 -9.75 -1.09 9.94
CA THR A 199 -8.89 -0.09 9.30
C THR A 199 -7.45 -0.18 9.80
N LEU A 200 -6.51 0.56 9.19
CA LEU A 200 -5.15 0.72 9.73
C LEU A 200 -5.17 1.22 11.20
N GLY A 201 -6.05 2.17 11.53
CA GLY A 201 -6.28 2.60 12.92
C GLY A 201 -6.89 1.51 13.82
N THR A 202 -7.58 0.54 13.22
CA THR A 202 -8.12 -0.62 13.93
C THR A 202 -7.05 -1.65 14.25
N ILE A 203 -5.85 -1.68 13.63
CA ILE A 203 -4.78 -2.61 14.03
C ILE A 203 -4.26 -2.28 15.44
N TYR A 204 -4.14 -1.00 15.78
CA TYR A 204 -3.83 -0.62 17.16
C TYR A 204 -4.97 -1.04 18.12
N SER A 205 -6.21 -0.83 17.69
CA SER A 205 -7.39 -1.33 18.40
C SER A 205 -7.47 -2.86 18.40
N LEU A 206 -6.83 -3.57 17.47
CA LEU A 206 -6.75 -5.03 17.39
C LEU A 206 -5.82 -5.54 18.49
N LEU A 207 -4.71 -4.84 18.78
CA LEU A 207 -3.88 -5.12 19.96
C LEU A 207 -4.69 -4.97 21.26
N GLN A 208 -5.50 -3.92 21.35
CA GLN A 208 -6.41 -3.72 22.49
C GLN A 208 -7.57 -4.71 22.50
N THR A 209 -8.09 -5.10 21.33
CA THR A 209 -9.23 -6.02 21.16
C THR A 209 -8.80 -7.44 21.43
N ILE A 210 -7.69 -7.93 20.87
CA ILE A 210 -7.05 -9.22 21.18
C ILE A 210 -6.87 -9.37 22.70
N ARG A 211 -6.45 -8.30 23.38
CA ARG A 211 -6.37 -8.27 24.85
C ARG A 211 -7.74 -8.26 25.52
N ALA A 212 -8.71 -7.49 25.02
CA ALA A 212 -10.07 -7.41 25.56
C ALA A 212 -10.90 -8.70 25.34
N VAL A 213 -10.65 -9.45 24.27
CA VAL A 213 -11.29 -10.73 23.93
C VAL A 213 -10.41 -11.94 24.25
N SER A 214 -9.30 -11.75 24.99
CA SER A 214 -8.36 -12.80 25.38
C SER A 214 -8.99 -13.97 26.16
N GLY A 215 -10.21 -13.78 26.68
CA GLY A 215 -11.02 -14.81 27.33
C GLY A 215 -11.86 -15.68 26.38
N LEU A 216 -11.95 -15.37 25.08
CA LEU A 216 -12.73 -16.16 24.12
C LEU A 216 -11.95 -17.39 23.65
N GLY A 217 -12.62 -18.55 23.66
CA GLY A 217 -12.03 -19.87 23.38
C GLY A 217 -11.14 -19.95 22.13
N PRO A 218 -11.58 -19.47 20.95
CA PRO A 218 -10.80 -19.55 19.71
C PRO A 218 -9.51 -18.71 19.68
N ILE A 219 -9.47 -17.59 20.41
CA ILE A 219 -8.39 -16.58 20.33
C ILE A 219 -7.35 -16.78 21.45
N LYS A 220 -7.73 -17.48 22.52
CA LYS A 220 -6.89 -17.73 23.69
C LYS A 220 -5.52 -18.37 23.37
N PRO A 221 -5.39 -19.36 22.48
CA PRO A 221 -4.08 -19.93 22.12
C PRO A 221 -3.16 -18.90 21.44
N LEU A 222 -3.71 -18.10 20.53
CA LEU A 222 -2.99 -17.02 19.85
C LEU A 222 -2.43 -15.99 20.84
N VAL A 223 -3.28 -15.53 21.77
CA VAL A 223 -2.87 -14.55 22.81
C VAL A 223 -1.76 -15.12 23.68
N LYS A 224 -1.83 -16.41 24.03
CA LYS A 224 -0.80 -17.07 24.82
C LYS A 224 0.55 -17.08 24.09
N ASP A 225 0.56 -17.38 22.80
CA ASP A 225 1.80 -17.42 22.02
C ASP A 225 2.41 -16.02 21.85
N LEU A 226 1.58 -15.01 21.60
CA LEU A 226 2.01 -13.60 21.58
C LEU A 226 2.65 -13.20 22.92
N ASP A 227 2.00 -13.57 24.04
CA ASP A 227 2.50 -13.30 25.39
C ASP A 227 3.80 -14.04 25.68
N ASN A 228 3.94 -15.30 25.21
CA ASN A 228 5.16 -16.08 25.39
C ASN A 228 6.33 -15.40 24.67
N ILE A 229 6.15 -15.03 23.39
CA ILE A 229 7.18 -14.34 22.58
C ILE A 229 7.54 -13.00 23.24
N ALA A 230 6.55 -12.18 23.59
CA ALA A 230 6.78 -10.84 24.15
C ALA A 230 7.49 -10.86 25.53
N LYS A 231 7.43 -11.97 26.26
CA LYS A 231 8.04 -12.14 27.59
C LYS A 231 9.34 -12.93 27.58
N MET A 232 9.83 -13.35 26.42
CA MET A 232 11.12 -14.04 26.31
C MET A 232 12.25 -13.18 26.90
N ASP A 233 13.18 -13.83 27.61
CA ASP A 233 14.18 -13.13 28.41
C ASP A 233 15.37 -12.61 27.58
N LEU A 234 15.21 -11.40 27.03
CA LEU A 234 16.28 -10.69 26.33
C LEU A 234 17.48 -10.37 27.23
N LYS A 235 17.28 -10.21 28.55
CA LYS A 235 18.38 -9.86 29.46
C LYS A 235 19.39 -10.99 29.59
N SER A 236 18.92 -12.24 29.52
CA SER A 236 19.80 -13.42 29.52
C SER A 236 20.81 -13.44 28.36
N LEU A 237 20.55 -12.68 27.29
CA LEU A 237 21.40 -12.60 26.10
C LEU A 237 22.39 -11.42 26.15
N GLU A 238 22.24 -10.46 27.07
CA GLU A 238 23.11 -9.28 27.18
C GLU A 238 24.57 -9.64 27.50
N THR A 239 24.80 -10.83 28.05
CA THR A 239 26.13 -11.45 28.17
C THR A 239 26.14 -12.76 27.40
N TYR A 240 27.19 -12.99 26.64
CA TYR A 240 27.27 -14.19 25.81
C TYR A 240 27.41 -15.46 26.67
N ASP A 241 26.38 -16.31 26.63
CA ASP A 241 26.41 -17.68 27.14
C ASP A 241 25.72 -18.61 26.12
N LYS A 242 26.41 -19.68 25.72
CA LYS A 242 25.91 -20.55 24.67
C LYS A 242 24.59 -21.23 25.04
N ASN A 243 24.42 -21.67 26.29
CA ASN A 243 23.21 -22.38 26.69
C ASN A 243 22.00 -21.44 26.71
N ASN A 244 22.18 -20.20 27.18
CA ASN A 244 21.13 -19.18 27.13
C ASN A 244 20.68 -18.90 25.69
N TYR A 245 21.63 -18.77 24.76
CA TYR A 245 21.33 -18.53 23.34
C TYR A 245 20.64 -19.74 22.69
N ASP A 246 21.13 -20.95 22.94
CA ASP A 246 20.53 -22.19 22.43
C ASP A 246 19.09 -22.37 22.97
N ASN A 247 18.86 -22.08 24.25
CA ASN A 247 17.53 -22.13 24.87
C ASN A 247 16.59 -21.07 24.28
N PHE A 248 17.06 -19.82 24.16
CA PHE A 248 16.28 -18.72 23.58
C PHE A 248 15.86 -19.03 22.14
N HIS A 249 16.79 -19.55 21.32
CA HIS A 249 16.50 -19.96 19.95
C HIS A 249 15.41 -21.04 19.88
N ASN A 250 15.54 -22.09 20.71
CA ASN A 250 14.56 -23.18 20.73
C ASN A 250 13.18 -22.70 21.20
N GLU A 251 13.15 -21.83 22.21
CA GLU A 251 11.91 -21.22 22.69
C GLU A 251 11.27 -20.31 21.63
N PHE A 252 12.07 -19.49 20.95
CA PHE A 252 11.61 -18.64 19.86
C PHE A 252 10.99 -19.49 18.75
N GLU A 253 11.69 -20.55 18.33
CA GLU A 253 11.24 -21.41 17.25
C GLU A 253 9.89 -22.07 17.58
N ASN A 254 9.78 -22.64 18.78
CA ASN A 254 8.55 -23.30 19.23
C ASN A 254 7.38 -22.31 19.30
N ASN A 255 7.59 -21.15 19.93
CA ASN A 255 6.54 -20.16 20.11
C ASN A 255 6.10 -19.56 18.76
N PHE A 256 7.03 -19.27 17.84
CA PHE A 256 6.70 -18.65 16.57
C PHE A 256 6.00 -19.63 15.60
N ARG A 257 6.41 -20.90 15.57
CA ARG A 257 5.69 -21.94 14.80
C ARG A 257 4.29 -22.18 15.37
N SER A 258 4.15 -22.20 16.70
CA SER A 258 2.85 -22.29 17.37
C SER A 258 1.95 -21.11 17.01
N LEU A 259 2.50 -19.89 17.03
CA LEU A 259 1.78 -18.67 16.67
C LEU A 259 1.18 -18.79 15.26
N ILE A 260 1.99 -19.11 14.25
CA ILE A 260 1.54 -19.23 12.86
C ILE A 260 0.48 -20.33 12.70
N THR A 261 0.67 -21.46 13.38
CA THR A 261 -0.31 -22.56 13.38
C THR A 261 -1.65 -22.10 13.95
N HIS A 262 -1.65 -21.41 15.09
CA HIS A 262 -2.90 -20.90 15.68
C HIS A 262 -3.53 -19.76 14.87
N VAL A 263 -2.75 -18.95 14.12
CA VAL A 263 -3.33 -17.99 13.16
C VAL A 263 -4.04 -18.74 12.03
N SER A 264 -3.41 -19.76 11.46
CA SER A 264 -4.02 -20.62 10.44
C SER A 264 -5.32 -21.27 10.95
N ASP A 265 -5.28 -21.90 12.12
CA ASP A 265 -6.45 -22.53 12.74
C ASP A 265 -7.59 -21.54 12.96
N LEU A 266 -7.26 -20.31 13.37
CA LEU A 266 -8.23 -19.25 13.57
C LEU A 266 -8.90 -18.84 12.26
N LEU A 267 -8.13 -18.70 11.16
CA LEU A 267 -8.68 -18.41 9.84
C LEU A 267 -9.66 -19.50 9.39
N VAL A 268 -9.26 -20.78 9.53
CA VAL A 268 -10.11 -21.93 9.20
C VAL A 268 -11.39 -21.95 10.04
N GLN A 269 -11.30 -21.66 11.34
CA GLN A 269 -12.45 -21.56 12.22
C GLN A 269 -13.42 -20.43 11.84
N PHE A 270 -12.89 -19.34 11.26
CA PHE A 270 -13.71 -18.26 10.70
C PHE A 270 -14.21 -18.53 9.28
N GLY A 271 -14.02 -19.74 8.74
CA GLY A 271 -14.49 -20.12 7.41
C GLY A 271 -13.64 -19.58 6.28
N GLN A 272 -12.45 -19.04 6.58
CA GLN A 272 -11.46 -18.63 5.57
C GLN A 272 -10.56 -19.80 5.20
N LYS A 273 -10.06 -19.81 3.96
CA LYS A 273 -9.08 -20.80 3.54
C LYS A 273 -7.71 -20.46 4.14
N ASP A 274 -6.98 -21.48 4.56
CA ASP A 274 -5.56 -21.40 4.94
C ASP A 274 -4.63 -21.23 3.71
N GLU A 275 -5.17 -20.87 2.53
CA GLU A 275 -4.44 -20.77 1.28
C GLU A 275 -4.65 -19.39 0.65
N PHE A 276 -3.57 -18.76 0.23
CA PHE A 276 -3.59 -17.51 -0.53
C PHE A 276 -2.65 -17.59 -1.73
N GLU A 277 -2.94 -16.79 -2.77
CA GLU A 277 -2.14 -16.73 -3.99
C GLU A 277 -1.24 -15.50 -3.96
N VAL A 278 0.06 -15.72 -4.20
CA VAL A 278 1.06 -14.64 -4.33
C VAL A 278 1.54 -14.59 -5.77
N PRO A 279 1.52 -13.41 -6.42
CA PRO A 279 2.10 -13.24 -7.74
C PRO A 279 3.63 -13.31 -7.67
N VAL A 280 4.22 -14.23 -8.41
CA VAL A 280 5.67 -14.46 -8.55
C VAL A 280 6.03 -14.38 -10.03
N GLY A 281 6.44 -13.19 -10.48
CA GLY A 281 6.57 -12.90 -11.91
C GLY A 281 5.22 -13.06 -12.63
N ASP A 282 5.20 -13.83 -13.72
CA ASP A 282 3.99 -14.08 -14.50
C ASP A 282 3.13 -15.24 -13.95
N LYS A 283 3.49 -15.81 -12.79
CA LYS A 283 2.82 -16.99 -12.21
C LYS A 283 2.17 -16.65 -10.87
N LEU A 284 1.01 -17.22 -10.61
CA LEU A 284 0.38 -17.20 -9.28
C LEU A 284 0.81 -18.47 -8.53
N VAL A 285 1.43 -18.28 -7.36
CA VAL A 285 1.88 -19.37 -6.48
C VAL A 285 0.93 -19.46 -5.29
N LYS A 286 0.33 -20.63 -5.08
CA LYS A 286 -0.47 -20.91 -3.89
C LYS A 286 0.42 -21.21 -2.70
N ILE A 287 0.20 -20.49 -1.61
CA ILE A 287 0.93 -20.64 -0.36
C ILE A 287 -0.08 -20.91 0.75
N LYS A 288 0.23 -21.89 1.60
CA LYS A 288 -0.52 -22.12 2.84
C LYS A 288 0.03 -21.26 3.96
N LEU A 289 -0.82 -20.63 4.77
CA LEU A 289 -0.33 -19.84 5.91
C LEU A 289 0.37 -20.75 6.93
N SER A 290 -0.14 -21.96 7.15
CA SER A 290 0.53 -22.99 7.95
C SER A 290 1.95 -23.37 7.47
N GLU A 291 2.26 -23.17 6.17
CA GLU A 291 3.56 -23.47 5.56
C GLU A 291 4.41 -22.20 5.32
N ILE A 292 3.89 -21.00 5.65
CA ILE A 292 4.49 -19.71 5.25
C ILE A 292 5.94 -19.56 5.73
N LEU A 293 6.25 -20.10 6.91
CA LEU A 293 7.56 -20.04 7.53
C LEU A 293 8.63 -20.78 6.72
N ASP A 294 8.23 -21.86 6.04
CA ASP A 294 9.13 -22.77 5.34
C ASP A 294 9.19 -22.49 3.82
N VAL A 295 8.53 -21.43 3.34
CA VAL A 295 8.56 -21.06 1.92
C VAL A 295 9.91 -20.45 1.54
N ASN A 296 10.44 -20.88 0.39
CA ASN A 296 11.67 -20.34 -0.16
C ASN A 296 11.48 -18.89 -0.63
N ILE A 297 12.08 -17.94 0.08
CA ILE A 297 11.91 -16.51 -0.19
C ILE A 297 12.55 -16.09 -1.52
N LEU A 298 13.58 -16.81 -1.99
CA LEU A 298 14.23 -16.52 -3.26
C LEU A 298 13.29 -16.81 -4.44
N GLU A 299 12.47 -17.84 -4.31
CA GLU A 299 11.44 -18.20 -5.28
C GLU A 299 10.32 -17.16 -5.28
N ILE A 300 9.73 -16.84 -4.11
CA ILE A 300 8.68 -15.82 -4.00
C ILE A 300 9.15 -14.48 -4.59
N LEU A 301 10.36 -14.05 -4.27
CA LEU A 301 10.88 -12.76 -4.72
C LEU A 301 11.41 -12.79 -6.17
N ASN A 302 11.35 -13.94 -6.85
CA ASN A 302 11.92 -14.16 -8.18
C ASN A 302 13.37 -13.65 -8.26
N ILE A 303 14.23 -14.16 -7.37
CA ILE A 303 15.65 -13.81 -7.29
C ILE A 303 16.46 -14.98 -7.84
N ASP A 304 17.00 -14.82 -9.05
CA ASP A 304 17.98 -15.76 -9.59
C ASP A 304 19.37 -15.43 -9.03
N VAL A 305 19.84 -16.22 -8.07
CA VAL A 305 21.17 -16.05 -7.46
C VAL A 305 22.30 -16.17 -8.51
N ASN A 306 22.10 -16.98 -9.55
CA ASN A 306 23.11 -17.18 -10.58
C ASN A 306 23.32 -15.92 -11.42
N SER A 307 22.30 -15.08 -11.57
CA SER A 307 22.39 -13.81 -12.30
C SER A 307 23.38 -12.81 -11.67
N PHE A 308 23.68 -12.95 -10.36
CA PHE A 308 24.70 -12.13 -9.70
C PHE A 308 26.12 -12.65 -9.93
N SER A 309 26.27 -13.84 -10.52
CA SER A 309 27.57 -14.43 -10.81
C SER A 309 28.03 -14.08 -12.23
N ASN A 310 29.32 -13.84 -12.38
CA ASN A 310 30.01 -13.62 -13.65
C ASN A 310 31.46 -14.14 -13.53
N ASP A 311 32.28 -13.94 -14.57
CA ASP A 311 33.67 -14.42 -14.58
C ASP A 311 34.54 -13.85 -13.44
N MET A 312 34.14 -12.73 -12.82
CA MET A 312 34.86 -12.05 -11.74
C MET A 312 34.24 -12.22 -10.36
N MET A 313 32.97 -12.60 -10.26
CA MET A 313 32.24 -12.68 -8.99
C MET A 313 31.34 -13.90 -8.98
N SER A 314 31.33 -14.66 -7.89
CA SER A 314 30.30 -15.67 -7.66
C SER A 314 29.69 -15.52 -6.28
N ILE A 315 28.37 -15.55 -6.22
CA ILE A 315 27.61 -15.52 -4.97
C ILE A 315 26.92 -16.86 -4.81
N GLU A 316 27.04 -17.43 -3.61
CA GLU A 316 26.30 -18.62 -3.21
C GLU A 316 25.49 -18.31 -1.97
N ILE A 317 24.23 -18.74 -2.00
CA ILE A 317 23.28 -18.53 -0.92
C ILE A 317 22.63 -19.89 -0.64
N GLY A 318 22.47 -20.27 0.63
CA GLY A 318 21.79 -21.51 0.98
C GLY A 318 21.67 -21.73 2.48
N ASP A 319 21.08 -22.83 2.87
CA ASP A 319 20.88 -23.27 4.26
C ASP A 319 21.47 -24.67 4.46
N GLN A 320 21.19 -25.29 5.62
CA GLN A 320 21.58 -26.67 5.91
C GLN A 320 20.89 -27.70 4.99
N LEU A 321 19.79 -27.33 4.33
CA LEU A 321 18.98 -28.18 3.46
C LEU A 321 19.41 -28.10 2.00
N GLY A 322 20.16 -27.07 1.60
CA GLY A 322 20.82 -27.01 0.29
C GLY A 322 21.13 -25.60 -0.21
N LYS A 323 21.68 -25.54 -1.42
CA LYS A 323 21.94 -24.29 -2.14
C LYS A 323 20.64 -23.70 -2.71
N ASN A 324 20.58 -22.37 -2.77
CA ASN A 324 19.46 -21.56 -3.24
C ASN A 324 18.15 -21.79 -2.48
N LYS A 325 18.27 -22.14 -1.20
CA LYS A 325 17.15 -22.31 -0.29
C LYS A 325 17.35 -21.41 0.93
N ILE A 326 16.45 -20.44 1.08
CA ILE A 326 16.32 -19.62 2.30
C ILE A 326 14.84 -19.52 2.59
N THR A 327 14.44 -19.90 3.80
CA THR A 327 13.06 -19.74 4.25
C THR A 327 12.84 -18.41 4.95
N ILE A 328 11.58 -17.97 5.08
CA ILE A 328 11.23 -16.82 5.93
C ILE A 328 11.75 -17.05 7.35
N PHE A 329 11.64 -18.28 7.84
CA PHE A 329 12.04 -18.61 9.19
C PHE A 329 13.55 -18.56 9.43
N ASP A 330 14.37 -18.93 8.44
CA ASP A 330 15.83 -18.80 8.54
C ASP A 330 16.26 -17.34 8.75
N ILE A 331 15.54 -16.40 8.12
CA ILE A 331 15.78 -14.97 8.29
C ILE A 331 15.32 -14.53 9.69
N LEU A 332 14.13 -14.94 10.14
CA LEU A 332 13.61 -14.60 11.47
C LEU A 332 14.52 -15.11 12.59
N LYS A 333 15.05 -16.33 12.44
CA LYS A 333 16.03 -16.95 13.36
C LYS A 333 17.35 -16.18 13.44
N ASN A 334 17.68 -15.38 12.44
CA ASN A 334 18.86 -14.52 12.44
C ASN A 334 18.63 -13.19 13.19
N VAL A 335 17.38 -12.79 13.44
CA VAL A 335 16.99 -11.51 14.07
C VAL A 335 16.10 -11.68 15.31
N GLU A 336 16.05 -12.88 15.91
CA GLU A 336 15.11 -13.24 17.00
C GLU A 336 15.04 -12.21 18.12
N PRO A 337 16.18 -11.71 18.68
CA PRO A 337 16.12 -10.73 19.76
C PRO A 337 15.36 -9.46 19.35
N MET A 338 15.54 -9.01 18.11
CA MET A 338 14.85 -7.83 17.57
C MET A 338 13.35 -8.08 17.41
N ILE A 339 12.96 -9.27 16.95
CA ILE A 339 11.55 -9.67 16.84
C ILE A 339 10.91 -9.72 18.23
N VAL A 340 11.56 -10.36 19.20
CA VAL A 340 11.08 -10.42 20.59
C VAL A 340 10.96 -9.03 21.19
N TYR A 341 11.93 -8.14 20.96
CA TYR A 341 11.89 -6.77 21.44
C TYR A 341 10.73 -5.98 20.81
N LEU A 342 10.52 -6.09 19.50
CA LEU A 342 9.35 -5.51 18.82
C LEU A 342 8.03 -6.04 19.39
N PHE A 343 7.91 -7.35 19.60
CA PHE A 343 6.73 -7.96 20.21
C PHE A 343 6.52 -7.45 21.64
N ASN A 344 7.58 -7.29 22.42
CA ASN A 344 7.51 -6.68 23.73
C ASN A 344 6.99 -5.23 23.63
N MET A 345 7.51 -4.41 22.72
CA MET A 345 7.06 -3.02 22.58
C MET A 345 5.61 -2.86 22.09
N ILE A 346 5.14 -3.80 21.28
CA ILE A 346 3.77 -3.84 20.75
C ILE A 346 2.79 -4.43 21.79
N PHE A 347 3.21 -5.49 22.48
CA PHE A 347 2.35 -6.32 23.34
C PHE A 347 2.66 -6.24 24.85
N SER A 348 3.56 -5.37 25.30
CA SER A 348 3.69 -5.02 26.72
C SER A 348 2.65 -3.98 27.14
N THR A 349 2.19 -4.07 28.39
CA THR A 349 1.19 -3.17 28.99
C THR A 349 1.77 -2.22 30.02
N LYS A 350 3.07 -2.35 30.34
CA LYS A 350 3.69 -1.65 31.48
C LYS A 350 4.25 -0.27 31.13
N GLU A 351 4.66 -0.05 29.89
CA GLU A 351 5.34 1.17 29.46
C GLU A 351 4.74 1.69 28.15
N GLN A 352 4.61 3.01 28.04
CA GLN A 352 4.20 3.64 26.79
C GLN A 352 5.36 3.60 25.79
N THR A 353 5.15 2.94 24.66
CA THR A 353 6.04 2.93 23.50
C THR A 353 5.47 3.77 22.37
N TYR A 354 6.26 4.06 21.33
CA TYR A 354 5.75 4.72 20.12
C TYR A 354 4.68 3.88 19.39
N PHE A 355 4.70 2.54 19.53
CA PHE A 355 3.64 1.64 19.07
C PHE A 355 2.35 1.74 19.89
N THR A 356 2.43 2.24 21.13
CA THR A 356 1.25 2.45 21.98
C THR A 356 0.67 3.86 21.94
N THR A 357 1.44 4.82 21.43
CA THR A 357 1.09 6.25 21.43
C THR A 357 0.75 6.78 20.04
N SER A 358 1.17 6.09 18.97
CA SER A 358 0.75 6.34 17.60
C SER A 358 -0.12 5.19 17.12
N HIS A 359 -1.28 5.51 16.54
CA HIS A 359 -2.10 4.51 15.85
C HIS A 359 -1.63 4.31 14.39
N ASN A 360 -0.57 4.99 13.96
CA ASN A 360 0.12 4.74 12.70
C ASN A 360 1.26 3.73 12.95
N LEU A 361 0.93 2.44 12.79
CA LEU A 361 1.86 1.35 13.03
C LEU A 361 3.07 1.40 12.09
N LEU A 362 2.86 1.76 10.83
CA LEU A 362 3.93 1.92 9.84
C LEU A 362 4.95 2.96 10.28
N TYR A 363 4.45 4.13 10.67
CA TYR A 363 5.29 5.20 11.18
C TYR A 363 6.01 4.80 12.48
N SER A 364 5.34 4.04 13.35
CA SER A 364 5.93 3.50 14.57
C SER A 364 7.09 2.55 14.27
N PHE A 365 6.93 1.64 13.29
CA PHE A 365 8.01 0.76 12.83
C PHE A 365 9.16 1.55 12.22
N LEU A 366 8.86 2.53 11.37
CA LEU A 366 9.90 3.38 10.79
C LEU A 366 10.69 4.07 11.89
N LYS A 367 9.98 4.72 12.83
CA LYS A 367 10.57 5.41 13.97
C LYS A 367 11.47 4.49 14.79
N PHE A 368 11.04 3.25 15.06
CA PHE A 368 11.86 2.24 15.72
C PHE A 368 13.16 1.98 14.98
N LEU A 369 13.04 1.59 13.69
CA LEU A 369 14.16 1.18 12.87
C LEU A 369 15.17 2.32 12.73
N THR A 370 14.67 3.54 12.57
CA THR A 370 15.52 4.72 12.39
C THR A 370 16.06 5.32 13.69
N ALA A 371 15.62 4.84 14.85
CA ALA A 371 16.13 5.32 16.13
C ALA A 371 17.61 4.92 16.31
N ASP A 372 18.37 5.84 16.90
CA ASP A 372 19.73 5.56 17.34
C ASP A 372 19.72 4.42 18.38
N LEU A 373 20.78 3.61 18.36
CA LEU A 373 20.97 2.54 19.34
C LEU A 373 21.23 3.14 20.72
N ASP A 374 20.30 2.95 21.64
CA ASP A 374 20.52 3.25 23.06
C ASP A 374 21.33 2.11 23.71
N GLU A 375 22.54 2.42 24.15
CA GLU A 375 23.46 1.46 24.78
C GLU A 375 22.89 0.83 26.07
N ASN A 376 21.85 1.43 26.66
CA ASN A 376 21.18 0.88 27.84
C ASN A 376 20.14 -0.19 27.50
N GLU A 377 19.65 -0.23 26.26
CA GLU A 377 18.65 -1.19 25.80
C GLU A 377 19.27 -2.57 25.55
N SER A 378 18.50 -3.63 25.80
CA SER A 378 18.96 -5.01 25.65
C SER A 378 19.42 -5.32 24.23
N ILE A 379 18.80 -4.74 23.18
CA ILE A 379 19.20 -4.95 21.79
C ILE A 379 20.63 -4.47 21.53
N ALA A 380 20.98 -3.26 21.97
CA ALA A 380 22.32 -2.73 21.80
C ALA A 380 23.35 -3.57 22.57
N LYS A 381 23.04 -3.97 23.80
CA LYS A 381 23.91 -4.82 24.62
C LYS A 381 24.12 -6.21 24.01
N ILE A 382 23.07 -6.85 23.50
CA ILE A 382 23.16 -8.13 22.79
C ILE A 382 24.04 -7.98 21.55
N PHE A 383 23.86 -6.90 20.79
CA PHE A 383 24.71 -6.60 19.65
C PHE A 383 26.19 -6.50 20.07
N TYR A 384 26.51 -5.70 21.09
CA TYR A 384 27.89 -5.54 21.57
C TYR A 384 28.48 -6.77 22.27
N ALA A 385 27.66 -7.68 22.80
CA ALA A 385 28.13 -8.96 23.34
C ALA A 385 28.60 -9.93 22.25
N ASN A 386 28.08 -9.77 21.03
CA ASN A 386 28.39 -10.61 19.88
C ASN A 386 29.23 -9.91 18.81
N PHE A 387 29.41 -8.60 18.92
CA PHE A 387 30.19 -7.79 18.02
C PHE A 387 31.11 -6.84 18.81
N ASN A 388 32.41 -6.94 18.60
CA ASN A 388 33.39 -6.04 19.19
C ASN A 388 33.70 -4.89 18.23
N LYS A 389 33.24 -3.68 18.55
CA LYS A 389 33.49 -2.46 17.75
C LYS A 389 34.97 -2.18 17.46
N GLU A 390 35.91 -2.61 18.28
CA GLU A 390 37.33 -2.33 18.06
C GLU A 390 38.01 -3.34 17.12
N THR A 391 37.54 -4.59 17.10
CA THR A 391 38.16 -5.66 16.30
C THR A 391 37.34 -6.08 15.09
N ASP A 392 36.03 -5.85 15.14
CA ASP A 392 35.09 -6.26 14.11
C ASP A 392 35.01 -5.24 12.96
N GLY A 393 34.34 -5.64 11.88
CA GLY A 393 34.32 -4.97 10.60
C GLY A 393 33.93 -3.50 10.56
N LEU A 394 34.30 -2.84 9.46
CA LEU A 394 33.87 -1.46 9.15
C LEU A 394 32.35 -1.28 9.24
N SER A 395 31.57 -2.22 8.71
CA SER A 395 30.10 -2.18 8.79
C SER A 395 29.56 -2.23 10.23
N VAL A 396 30.14 -3.08 11.08
CA VAL A 396 29.73 -3.23 12.48
C VAL A 396 30.03 -1.97 13.27
N ARG A 397 31.17 -1.35 13.01
CA ARG A 397 31.56 -0.06 13.61
C ARG A 397 30.65 1.09 13.20
N ALA A 398 30.19 1.09 11.96
CA ALA A 398 29.33 2.13 11.40
C ALA A 398 27.85 1.96 11.76
N ALA A 399 27.46 0.83 12.37
CA ALA A 399 26.08 0.60 12.79
C ALA A 399 25.72 1.51 13.98
N SER A 400 24.79 2.43 13.76
CA SER A 400 24.36 3.41 14.77
C SER A 400 22.86 3.35 15.08
N THR A 401 22.06 2.69 14.25
CA THR A 401 20.59 2.61 14.39
C THR A 401 20.09 1.17 14.54
N ASN A 402 18.84 1.02 15.01
CA ASN A 402 18.17 -0.28 15.06
C ASN A 402 18.06 -0.94 13.67
N LEU A 403 17.90 -0.14 12.61
CA LEU A 403 17.90 -0.61 11.22
C LEU A 403 19.22 -1.28 10.86
N ASP A 404 20.34 -0.64 11.19
CA ASP A 404 21.66 -1.17 10.89
C ASP A 404 21.86 -2.53 11.58
N VAL A 405 21.52 -2.63 12.86
CA VAL A 405 21.64 -3.87 13.64
C VAL A 405 20.70 -4.95 13.13
N PHE A 406 19.44 -4.62 12.83
CA PHE A 406 18.47 -5.56 12.28
C PHE A 406 18.96 -6.15 10.96
N PHE A 407 19.44 -5.31 10.04
CA PHE A 407 19.90 -5.73 8.73
C PHE A 407 21.19 -6.55 8.78
N LEU A 408 22.15 -6.14 9.61
CA LEU A 408 23.37 -6.91 9.81
C LEU A 408 23.03 -8.29 10.38
N ASN A 409 22.24 -8.34 11.47
CA ASN A 409 21.81 -9.60 12.08
C ASN A 409 21.03 -10.47 11.09
N ALA A 410 20.11 -9.91 10.28
CA ALA A 410 19.38 -10.66 9.28
C ALA A 410 20.31 -11.39 8.30
N LEU A 411 21.39 -10.73 7.88
CA LEU A 411 22.32 -11.25 6.88
C LEU A 411 23.33 -12.26 7.43
N VAL A 412 23.79 -12.06 8.67
CA VAL A 412 24.92 -12.84 9.21
C VAL A 412 24.60 -13.56 10.51
N GLY A 413 23.43 -13.34 11.12
CA GLY A 413 23.01 -13.90 12.40
C GLY A 413 23.49 -13.09 13.61
N TYR A 414 22.68 -13.03 14.67
CA TYR A 414 23.02 -12.33 15.91
C TYR A 414 24.01 -13.12 16.79
N ASP A 415 23.91 -14.45 16.85
CA ASP A 415 24.82 -15.31 17.62
C ASP A 415 26.14 -15.53 16.87
N LYS A 416 27.24 -15.02 17.43
CA LYS A 416 28.59 -15.16 16.85
C LYS A 416 29.01 -16.60 16.53
N ASN A 417 28.52 -17.60 17.27
CA ASN A 417 28.84 -19.01 17.04
C ASN A 417 27.99 -19.67 15.93
N ARG A 418 26.94 -18.99 15.46
CA ARG A 418 26.01 -19.43 14.40
C ARG A 418 25.98 -18.47 13.20
N ARG A 419 27.07 -17.75 12.89
CA ARG A 419 27.10 -16.80 11.74
C ARG A 419 27.59 -17.36 10.42
N TYR A 420 28.34 -18.47 10.48
CA TYR A 420 29.06 -19.01 9.34
C TYR A 420 28.51 -20.39 8.96
N GLU A 421 29.37 -21.41 8.90
CA GLU A 421 29.02 -22.81 8.62
C GLU A 421 27.88 -23.37 9.50
N LYS A 422 27.68 -22.80 10.69
CA LYS A 422 26.69 -23.24 11.67
C LYS A 422 25.45 -22.35 11.73
N GLY A 423 25.32 -21.39 10.82
CA GLY A 423 24.16 -20.52 10.77
C GLY A 423 22.90 -21.16 10.20
N ASN A 424 21.79 -20.46 10.35
CA ASN A 424 20.50 -20.86 9.79
C ASN A 424 20.58 -20.86 8.26
N PHE A 425 21.24 -19.85 7.70
CA PHE A 425 21.64 -19.81 6.29
C PHE A 425 23.05 -19.21 6.15
N TYR A 426 23.64 -19.37 4.98
CA TYR A 426 24.93 -18.80 4.60
C TYR A 426 24.85 -18.01 3.30
N ILE A 427 25.73 -17.02 3.21
CA ILE A 427 26.05 -16.30 1.98
C ILE A 427 27.56 -16.38 1.82
N LYS A 428 28.03 -16.98 0.73
CA LYS A 428 29.44 -17.00 0.35
C LYS A 428 29.66 -16.11 -0.86
N VAL A 429 30.75 -15.37 -0.82
CA VAL A 429 31.15 -14.47 -1.89
C VAL A 429 32.57 -14.84 -2.33
N LYS A 430 32.72 -15.02 -3.64
CA LYS A 430 34.03 -15.10 -4.29
C LYS A 430 34.17 -13.91 -5.21
N VAL A 431 35.33 -13.26 -5.16
CA VAL A 431 35.68 -12.15 -6.04
C VAL A 431 37.08 -12.40 -6.57
N VAL A 432 37.22 -12.33 -7.89
CA VAL A 432 38.49 -12.39 -8.62
C VAL A 432 38.61 -11.16 -9.51
N ILE A 433 39.83 -10.66 -9.67
CA ILE A 433 40.12 -9.49 -10.51
C ILE A 433 41.15 -9.89 -11.56
N LYS A 434 40.93 -9.51 -12.81
CA LYS A 434 41.93 -9.72 -13.87
C LYS A 434 43.09 -8.75 -13.68
N ILE A 435 44.31 -9.24 -13.77
CA ILE A 435 45.53 -8.43 -13.56
C ILE A 435 45.62 -7.28 -14.58
N GLU A 436 45.12 -7.48 -15.79
CA GLU A 436 45.07 -6.45 -16.84
C GLU A 436 44.14 -5.27 -16.52
N GLU A 437 43.09 -5.51 -15.73
CA GLU A 437 42.10 -4.49 -15.35
C GLU A 437 42.59 -3.60 -14.19
N LEU A 438 43.71 -3.97 -13.55
CA LEU A 438 44.33 -3.18 -12.48
C LEU A 438 44.93 -1.87 -13.00
N GLY A 439 45.14 -1.71 -14.32
CA GLY A 439 45.74 -0.50 -14.90
C GLY A 439 47.25 -0.41 -14.66
N LEU A 440 47.90 -1.56 -14.46
CA LEU A 440 49.35 -1.68 -14.34
C LEU A 440 50.03 -1.44 -15.69
N GLU A 441 51.24 -0.88 -15.66
CA GLU A 441 52.10 -0.87 -16.85
C GLU A 441 52.34 -2.31 -17.34
N SER A 442 52.35 -2.51 -18.66
CA SER A 442 52.37 -3.86 -19.27
C SER A 442 53.49 -4.76 -18.73
N TRP A 443 54.69 -4.21 -18.49
CA TRP A 443 55.81 -4.98 -17.94
C TRP A 443 55.61 -5.38 -16.47
N ILE A 444 54.96 -4.55 -15.66
CA ILE A 444 54.60 -4.86 -14.25
C ILE A 444 53.54 -5.95 -14.23
N ALA A 445 52.51 -5.82 -15.08
CA ALA A 445 51.47 -6.84 -15.23
C ALA A 445 52.07 -8.20 -15.61
N SER A 446 53.03 -8.24 -16.54
CA SER A 446 53.74 -9.47 -16.93
C SER A 446 54.56 -10.06 -15.78
N ILE A 447 55.23 -9.25 -14.96
CA ILE A 447 55.96 -9.72 -13.77
C ILE A 447 54.99 -10.33 -12.75
N VAL A 448 53.88 -9.64 -12.45
CA VAL A 448 52.87 -10.14 -11.50
C VAL A 448 52.27 -11.46 -12.00
N LYS A 449 51.87 -11.54 -13.28
CA LYS A 449 51.38 -12.77 -13.92
C LYS A 449 52.39 -13.92 -13.81
N SER A 450 53.67 -13.65 -14.06
CA SER A 450 54.73 -14.66 -13.98
C SER A 450 54.97 -15.16 -12.56
N ILE A 451 54.79 -14.33 -11.54
CA ILE A 451 54.99 -14.73 -10.14
C ILE A 451 53.75 -15.43 -9.58
N VAL A 452 52.56 -14.96 -9.94
CA VAL A 452 51.26 -15.50 -9.51
C VAL A 452 50.92 -16.81 -10.25
N GLY A 453 51.43 -16.98 -11.48
CA GLY A 453 51.14 -18.15 -12.32
C GLY A 453 49.71 -18.15 -12.89
N SER A 454 49.04 -17.00 -12.88
CA SER A 454 47.64 -16.81 -13.26
C SER A 454 47.41 -15.38 -13.77
N ASP A 455 46.40 -15.20 -14.63
CA ASP A 455 45.96 -13.88 -15.12
C ASP A 455 44.97 -13.19 -14.17
N ILE A 456 44.56 -13.86 -13.10
CA ILE A 456 43.60 -13.38 -12.10
C ILE A 456 44.21 -13.36 -10.70
N LEU A 457 43.72 -12.43 -9.87
CA LEU A 457 43.96 -12.38 -8.43
C LEU A 457 42.66 -12.74 -7.71
N THR A 458 42.71 -13.70 -6.79
CA THR A 458 41.57 -14.08 -5.97
C THR A 458 41.54 -13.20 -4.73
N VAL A 459 40.64 -12.22 -4.73
CA VAL A 459 40.51 -11.20 -3.68
C VAL A 459 39.67 -11.70 -2.50
N LEU A 460 38.59 -12.44 -2.81
CA LEU A 460 37.77 -13.15 -1.83
C LEU A 460 37.58 -14.58 -2.32
N ASN A 461 37.89 -15.58 -1.50
CA ASN A 461 37.82 -16.98 -1.91
C ASN A 461 36.70 -17.74 -1.17
N ASN A 462 35.47 -17.66 -1.69
CA ASN A 462 34.30 -18.30 -1.08
C ASN A 462 34.12 -17.92 0.40
N GLU A 463 34.45 -16.68 0.74
CA GLU A 463 34.37 -16.19 2.12
C GLU A 463 32.91 -15.96 2.52
N TYR A 464 32.60 -16.25 3.78
CA TYR A 464 31.28 -15.95 4.34
C TYR A 464 31.05 -14.44 4.39
N LEU A 465 29.82 -14.00 4.13
CA LEU A 465 29.46 -12.59 4.09
C LEU A 465 29.89 -11.84 5.37
N GLY A 466 29.77 -12.45 6.55
CA GLY A 466 30.23 -11.82 7.79
C GLY A 466 31.71 -11.45 7.78
N LYS A 467 32.58 -12.25 7.15
CA LYS A 467 34.00 -11.92 6.95
C LYS A 467 34.22 -10.86 5.87
N VAL A 468 33.39 -10.87 4.83
CA VAL A 468 33.47 -9.83 3.77
C VAL A 468 33.12 -8.45 4.34
N LEU A 469 32.12 -8.39 5.22
CA LEU A 469 31.71 -7.18 5.95
C LEU A 469 32.78 -6.69 6.93
N GLU A 470 33.86 -7.46 7.18
CA GLU A 470 35.03 -6.98 7.90
C GLU A 470 35.84 -5.95 7.12
N SER A 471 35.73 -5.97 5.78
CA SER A 471 36.52 -5.17 4.86
C SER A 471 35.70 -4.11 4.11
N VAL A 472 34.37 -4.12 4.25
CA VAL A 472 33.45 -3.25 3.51
C VAL A 472 32.50 -2.57 4.51
N GLN A 473 32.24 -1.28 4.32
CA GLN A 473 31.21 -0.55 5.07
C GLN A 473 29.88 -0.53 4.30
N ILE A 474 28.83 -1.03 4.94
CA ILE A 474 27.44 -0.87 4.53
C ILE A 474 26.66 -0.35 5.73
N THR A 475 25.94 0.75 5.52
CA THR A 475 25.12 1.38 6.56
C THR A 475 23.69 1.55 6.03
N PRO A 476 22.80 0.57 6.29
CA PRO A 476 21.40 0.61 5.86
C PRO A 476 20.68 1.93 6.19
N SER A 477 20.98 2.57 7.32
CA SER A 477 20.40 3.86 7.70
C SER A 477 20.82 5.00 6.81
N ILE A 478 22.09 5.05 6.37
CA ILE A 478 22.56 6.05 5.40
C ILE A 478 21.92 5.81 4.03
N ILE A 479 21.79 4.55 3.61
CA ILE A 479 21.10 4.19 2.36
C ILE A 479 19.63 4.65 2.42
N LEU A 480 18.93 4.36 3.52
CA LEU A 480 17.55 4.79 3.73
C LEU A 480 17.45 6.32 3.78
N GLN A 481 18.41 7.01 4.41
CA GLN A 481 18.46 8.47 4.43
C GLN A 481 18.58 9.03 3.02
N GLN A 482 19.45 8.48 2.18
CA GLN A 482 19.60 8.88 0.78
C GLN A 482 18.30 8.63 0.00
N MET A 483 17.65 7.48 0.20
CA MET A 483 16.34 7.20 -0.41
C MET A 483 15.28 8.21 0.04
N ILE A 484 15.13 8.45 1.34
CA ILE A 484 14.19 9.44 1.88
C ILE A 484 14.51 10.80 1.27
N THR A 485 15.75 11.25 1.29
CA THR A 485 16.16 12.54 0.71
C THR A 485 15.71 12.66 -0.75
N ASN A 486 15.98 11.64 -1.57
CA ASN A 486 15.53 11.61 -2.96
C ASN A 486 14.00 11.67 -3.10
N MET A 487 13.24 11.07 -2.17
CA MET A 487 11.77 11.15 -2.14
C MET A 487 11.25 12.58 -1.87
N TYR A 488 12.05 13.46 -1.26
CA TYR A 488 11.63 14.82 -0.88
C TYR A 488 12.23 15.94 -1.77
N GLU A 489 13.27 15.65 -2.54
CA GLU A 489 13.98 16.64 -3.37
C GLU A 489 13.29 16.95 -4.71
N HIS A 490 12.55 16.01 -5.29
CA HIS A 490 12.02 16.09 -6.66
C HIS A 490 10.64 16.74 -6.77
N LYS A 491 10.48 17.97 -6.26
CA LYS A 491 9.23 18.73 -6.39
C LYS A 491 9.16 19.44 -7.75
N GLU A 492 7.96 19.50 -8.33
CA GLU A 492 7.68 20.41 -9.43
C GLU A 492 7.82 21.88 -8.98
N SER A 493 7.85 22.82 -9.94
CA SER A 493 7.92 24.26 -9.67
C SER A 493 6.78 24.80 -8.78
N ASN A 494 5.68 24.05 -8.66
CA ASN A 494 4.55 24.36 -7.79
C ASN A 494 4.72 23.88 -6.33
N GLY A 495 5.82 23.16 -6.04
CA GLY A 495 6.16 22.64 -4.72
C GLY A 495 5.53 21.29 -4.35
N TYR A 496 4.95 20.56 -5.31
CA TYR A 496 4.36 19.23 -5.12
C TYR A 496 5.03 18.16 -5.99
N PHE A 497 4.85 16.89 -5.65
CA PHE A 497 5.34 15.77 -6.45
C PHE A 497 4.30 15.34 -7.49
N ASP A 498 4.74 15.05 -8.72
CA ASP A 498 3.90 14.36 -9.70
C ASP A 498 3.81 12.87 -9.32
N TRP A 499 2.59 12.36 -9.18
CA TRP A 499 2.32 10.96 -8.84
C TRP A 499 2.88 9.94 -9.85
N LYS A 500 3.10 10.35 -11.11
CA LYS A 500 3.69 9.53 -12.16
C LYS A 500 5.22 9.58 -12.18
N GLN A 501 5.83 10.53 -11.49
CA GLN A 501 7.28 10.64 -11.44
C GLN A 501 7.88 9.53 -10.56
N ALA A 502 9.03 9.01 -10.99
CA ALA A 502 9.80 8.06 -10.20
C ALA A 502 10.30 8.73 -8.92
N ILE A 503 9.89 8.19 -7.78
CA ILE A 503 10.30 8.60 -6.43
C ILE A 503 11.62 7.92 -6.02
N ILE A 504 11.87 6.71 -6.56
CA ILE A 504 13.10 5.95 -6.38
C ILE A 504 13.50 5.42 -7.76
N GLY A 505 14.79 5.46 -8.09
CA GLY A 505 15.33 4.86 -9.32
C GLY A 505 15.13 5.73 -10.56
N ASN A 506 15.00 7.05 -10.39
CA ASN A 506 15.00 7.97 -11.51
C ASN A 506 16.42 8.00 -12.11
N PRO A 507 16.59 7.88 -13.44
CA PRO A 507 17.92 7.93 -14.07
C PRO A 507 18.71 9.22 -13.79
N ASN A 508 18.01 10.29 -13.39
CA ASN A 508 18.59 11.58 -13.05
C ASN A 508 18.90 11.76 -11.56
N ASP A 509 18.57 10.78 -10.71
CA ASP A 509 18.88 10.83 -9.27
C ASP A 509 20.39 10.71 -9.04
N ASN A 510 20.88 11.31 -7.95
CA ASN A 510 22.21 10.97 -7.43
C ASN A 510 22.28 9.46 -7.18
N GLN A 511 23.30 8.81 -7.76
CA GLN A 511 23.55 7.38 -7.50
C GLN A 511 23.66 7.15 -5.99
N ILE A 512 22.85 6.23 -5.48
CA ILE A 512 22.86 5.87 -4.06
C ILE A 512 24.17 5.13 -3.80
N ASN A 513 24.94 5.56 -2.80
CA ASN A 513 26.18 4.91 -2.42
C ASN A 513 25.87 3.81 -1.40
N PHE A 514 25.82 2.56 -1.86
CA PHE A 514 25.55 1.41 -1.00
C PHE A 514 26.78 0.91 -0.26
N VAL A 515 27.96 1.21 -0.83
CA VAL A 515 29.27 0.97 -0.23
C VAL A 515 30.02 2.29 -0.22
N GLU A 516 30.50 2.70 0.95
CA GLU A 516 31.16 4.00 1.16
C GLU A 516 32.66 3.89 1.42
N ASP A 517 33.11 2.84 2.12
CA ASP A 517 34.53 2.63 2.40
C ASP A 517 34.91 1.14 2.39
N ILE A 518 36.16 0.87 2.01
CA ILE A 518 36.77 -0.46 1.91
C ILE A 518 38.17 -0.42 2.54
N ASP A 519 38.45 -1.35 3.46
CA ASP A 519 39.79 -1.57 4.00
C ASP A 519 40.66 -2.29 2.96
N ALA A 520 41.26 -1.50 2.08
CA ALA A 520 42.09 -1.99 0.99
C ALA A 520 43.26 -2.87 1.46
N ASN A 521 43.83 -2.61 2.65
CA ASN A 521 44.93 -3.39 3.19
C ASN A 521 44.45 -4.78 3.63
N ARG A 522 43.30 -4.89 4.30
CA ARG A 522 42.68 -6.19 4.62
C ARG A 522 42.34 -6.98 3.37
N ILE A 523 41.77 -6.32 2.35
CA ILE A 523 41.46 -6.96 1.07
C ILE A 523 42.73 -7.49 0.38
N VAL A 524 43.78 -6.68 0.31
CA VAL A 524 45.05 -7.07 -0.31
C VAL A 524 45.73 -8.22 0.42
N ASN A 525 45.71 -8.21 1.75
CA ASN A 525 46.29 -9.28 2.57
C ASN A 525 45.55 -10.63 2.43
N ASN A 526 44.28 -10.58 2.00
CA ASN A 526 43.48 -11.77 1.72
C ASN A 526 43.66 -12.31 0.30
N ILE A 527 44.48 -11.67 -0.56
CA ILE A 527 44.76 -12.19 -1.91
C ILE A 527 45.57 -13.48 -1.79
N LYS A 528 44.92 -14.58 -2.15
CA LYS A 528 45.47 -15.94 -1.98
C LYS A 528 46.81 -16.12 -2.67
N GLU A 529 46.96 -15.57 -3.87
CA GLU A 529 48.13 -15.73 -4.73
C GLU A 529 49.35 -14.89 -4.26
N ILE A 530 49.16 -14.01 -3.28
CA ILE A 530 50.18 -13.07 -2.79
C ILE A 530 50.67 -13.43 -1.38
N ALA A 531 49.94 -14.31 -0.68
CA ALA A 531 50.28 -14.78 0.66
C ALA A 531 51.69 -15.40 0.71
N GLY A 532 52.61 -14.76 1.44
CA GLY A 532 53.98 -15.25 1.68
C GLY A 532 55.07 -14.72 0.73
N ASN A 533 54.75 -13.83 -0.24
CA ASN A 533 55.75 -13.22 -1.12
C ASN A 533 55.89 -11.71 -0.85
N SER A 534 57.03 -11.28 -0.28
CA SER A 534 57.25 -9.89 0.17
C SER A 534 57.28 -8.87 -0.98
N PHE A 535 57.79 -9.25 -2.15
CA PHE A 535 57.84 -8.37 -3.31
C PHE A 535 56.44 -8.13 -3.89
N VAL A 536 55.65 -9.20 -4.05
CA VAL A 536 54.28 -9.10 -4.57
C VAL A 536 53.35 -8.44 -3.56
N SER A 537 53.53 -8.68 -2.26
CA SER A 537 52.78 -8.01 -1.19
C SER A 537 53.04 -6.49 -1.17
N THR A 538 54.28 -6.05 -1.43
CA THR A 538 54.61 -4.62 -1.54
C THR A 538 53.90 -3.98 -2.73
N ILE A 539 53.90 -4.65 -3.89
CA ILE A 539 53.19 -4.18 -5.09
C ILE A 539 51.67 -4.17 -4.84
N ALA A 540 51.12 -5.23 -4.26
CA ALA A 540 49.69 -5.31 -3.99
C ALA A 540 49.19 -4.25 -3.00
N ASN A 541 49.97 -3.97 -1.95
CA ASN A 541 49.66 -2.91 -0.99
C ASN A 541 49.69 -1.53 -1.67
N SER A 542 50.62 -1.30 -2.60
CA SER A 542 50.64 -0.08 -3.41
C SER A 542 49.44 0.05 -4.37
N LEU A 543 48.79 -1.07 -4.72
CA LEU A 543 47.60 -1.13 -5.56
C LEU A 543 46.29 -1.07 -4.78
N GLY A 544 46.34 -1.14 -3.44
CA GLY A 544 45.15 -1.12 -2.59
C GLY A 544 44.24 0.09 -2.84
N GLY A 545 44.84 1.28 -3.03
CA GLY A 545 44.10 2.50 -3.39
C GLY A 545 43.42 2.40 -4.76
N THR A 546 44.13 1.90 -5.77
CA THR A 546 43.58 1.71 -7.13
C THR A 546 42.47 0.66 -7.16
N LEU A 547 42.59 -0.40 -6.37
CA LEU A 547 41.54 -1.41 -6.19
C LEU A 547 40.29 -0.80 -5.57
N LYS A 548 40.44 0.02 -4.53
CA LYS A 548 39.35 0.77 -3.89
C LYS A 548 38.65 1.71 -4.88
N ASP A 549 39.42 2.53 -5.59
CA ASP A 549 38.91 3.56 -6.50
C ASP A 549 38.17 2.97 -7.72
N LYS A 550 38.48 1.73 -8.10
CA LYS A 550 37.77 1.01 -9.18
C LYS A 550 36.60 0.17 -8.66
N ALA A 551 36.78 -0.54 -7.55
CA ALA A 551 35.77 -1.48 -7.06
C ALA A 551 34.52 -0.78 -6.50
N ILE A 552 34.67 0.30 -5.74
CA ILE A 552 33.52 1.00 -5.12
C ILE A 552 32.55 1.53 -6.20
N PRO A 553 33.01 2.31 -7.21
CA PRO A 553 32.11 2.81 -8.25
C PRO A 553 31.45 1.69 -9.04
N MET A 554 32.19 0.63 -9.41
CA MET A 554 31.63 -0.50 -10.15
C MET A 554 30.56 -1.26 -9.36
N ILE A 555 30.77 -1.44 -8.04
CA ILE A 555 29.78 -2.09 -7.17
C ILE A 555 28.54 -1.20 -7.07
N ASN A 556 28.70 0.10 -6.77
CA ASN A 556 27.59 1.04 -6.66
C ASN A 556 26.83 1.17 -7.99
N GLU A 557 27.50 1.23 -9.13
CA GLU A 557 26.88 1.28 -10.47
C GLU A 557 26.04 0.03 -10.75
N LYS A 558 26.62 -1.17 -10.59
CA LYS A 558 25.89 -2.43 -10.77
C LYS A 558 24.74 -2.57 -9.78
N VAL A 559 24.89 -2.00 -8.59
CA VAL A 559 23.84 -2.00 -7.58
C VAL A 559 22.70 -1.05 -7.95
N ASN A 560 23.00 0.17 -8.40
CA ASN A 560 22.00 1.17 -8.81
C ASN A 560 21.22 0.71 -10.05
N ALA A 561 21.88 0.04 -11.00
CA ALA A 561 21.26 -0.48 -12.23
C ALA A 561 20.13 -1.49 -12.00
N ILE A 562 20.03 -2.08 -10.80
CA ILE A 562 19.00 -3.08 -10.46
C ILE A 562 17.95 -2.56 -9.46
N ILE A 563 17.98 -1.28 -9.10
CA ILE A 563 16.95 -0.66 -8.26
C ILE A 563 15.71 -0.46 -9.13
N PRO A 564 14.55 -1.02 -8.76
CA PRO A 564 13.34 -0.81 -9.53
C PRO A 564 12.87 0.64 -9.38
N SER A 565 12.45 1.23 -10.50
CA SER A 565 11.80 2.54 -10.49
C SER A 565 10.44 2.42 -9.78
N PHE A 566 10.13 3.35 -8.89
CA PHE A 566 8.89 3.35 -8.11
C PHE A 566 8.13 4.67 -8.26
N THR A 567 6.82 4.64 -8.50
CA THR A 567 5.92 5.81 -8.62
C THR A 567 4.72 5.68 -7.69
N MET A 568 3.97 6.77 -7.42
CA MET A 568 2.71 6.71 -6.65
C MET A 568 1.53 6.13 -7.46
N GLU A 569 1.69 6.03 -8.78
CA GLU A 569 0.63 5.62 -9.72
C GLU A 569 -0.04 4.27 -9.42
N PRO A 570 0.71 3.19 -9.14
CA PRO A 570 0.09 1.91 -8.77
C PRO A 570 -0.81 2.02 -7.53
N ILE A 571 -0.46 2.88 -6.58
CA ILE A 571 -1.17 3.00 -5.30
C ILE A 571 -2.42 3.84 -5.41
N ILE A 572 -2.36 4.97 -6.12
CA ILE A 572 -3.56 5.73 -6.44
C ILE A 572 -4.53 4.88 -7.24
N SER A 573 -4.01 4.11 -8.21
CA SER A 573 -4.83 3.22 -9.03
C SER A 573 -5.55 2.16 -8.21
N LEU A 574 -4.87 1.56 -7.21
CA LEU A 574 -5.46 0.61 -6.27
C LEU A 574 -6.53 1.26 -5.37
N LEU A 575 -6.34 2.51 -4.98
CA LEU A 575 -7.27 3.23 -4.09
C LEU A 575 -8.37 3.98 -4.83
N LYS A 576 -8.33 4.00 -6.17
CA LYS A 576 -9.19 4.82 -7.04
C LYS A 576 -10.66 4.72 -6.68
N ASP A 577 -11.19 3.51 -6.58
CA ASP A 577 -12.62 3.29 -6.31
C ASP A 577 -13.00 3.71 -4.89
N GLY A 578 -12.11 3.51 -3.91
CA GLY A 578 -12.29 3.98 -2.54
C GLY A 578 -12.29 5.52 -2.45
N ILE A 579 -11.40 6.18 -3.20
CA ILE A 579 -11.35 7.64 -3.33
C ILE A 579 -12.66 8.14 -3.95
N ILE A 580 -13.12 7.55 -5.06
CA ILE A 580 -14.35 7.96 -5.75
C ILE A 580 -15.57 7.83 -4.82
N LYS A 581 -15.68 6.68 -4.11
CA LYS A 581 -16.79 6.43 -3.20
C LYS A 581 -16.80 7.34 -1.98
N SER A 582 -15.63 7.61 -1.39
CA SER A 582 -15.54 8.54 -0.24
C SER A 582 -15.90 9.98 -0.64
N LEU A 583 -15.61 10.36 -1.89
CA LEU A 583 -16.06 11.63 -2.47
C LEU A 583 -17.58 11.71 -2.62
N GLY A 584 -18.30 10.59 -2.47
CA GLY A 584 -19.76 10.51 -2.37
C GLY A 584 -20.42 9.83 -3.55
N VAL A 585 -19.64 9.25 -4.48
CA VAL A 585 -20.16 8.58 -5.66
C VAL A 585 -20.57 7.14 -5.32
N THR A 586 -21.83 6.80 -5.54
CA THR A 586 -22.36 5.45 -5.27
C THR A 586 -22.06 4.48 -6.41
N ASP A 587 -22.12 3.17 -6.13
CA ASP A 587 -21.97 2.12 -7.16
C ASP A 587 -23.02 2.25 -8.26
N GLU A 588 -24.25 2.60 -7.91
CA GLU A 588 -25.36 2.86 -8.84
C GLU A 588 -24.97 3.90 -9.91
N TRP A 589 -24.24 4.95 -9.54
CA TRP A 589 -23.81 5.98 -10.48
C TRP A 589 -22.58 5.58 -11.32
N LEU A 590 -21.84 4.55 -10.89
CA LEU A 590 -20.70 4.00 -11.62
C LEU A 590 -21.08 2.86 -12.57
N GLU A 591 -22.32 2.34 -12.50
CA GLU A 591 -22.78 1.27 -13.39
C GLU A 591 -22.53 1.61 -14.86
N ASN A 592 -22.83 2.86 -15.25
CA ASN A 592 -22.74 3.34 -16.62
C ASN A 592 -21.49 4.18 -16.94
N ASN A 593 -20.63 4.46 -15.95
CA ASN A 593 -19.49 5.36 -16.11
C ASN A 593 -18.17 4.69 -15.70
N GLU A 594 -17.11 5.06 -16.39
CA GLU A 594 -15.72 4.74 -16.05
C GLU A 594 -15.04 6.03 -15.59
N VAL A 595 -14.39 5.98 -14.42
CA VAL A 595 -13.70 7.12 -13.83
C VAL A 595 -12.21 6.79 -13.70
N GLU A 596 -11.36 7.71 -14.15
CA GLU A 596 -9.90 7.62 -14.13
C GLU A 596 -9.31 8.89 -13.50
N ILE A 597 -8.22 8.76 -12.76
CA ILE A 597 -7.45 9.92 -12.29
C ILE A 597 -6.38 10.21 -13.34
N VAL A 598 -6.47 11.37 -14.00
CA VAL A 598 -5.54 11.73 -15.10
C VAL A 598 -4.41 12.64 -14.63
N LYS A 599 -4.65 13.41 -13.57
CA LYS A 599 -3.70 14.34 -12.95
C LYS A 599 -3.84 14.27 -11.45
N ALA A 600 -2.72 14.24 -10.74
CA ALA A 600 -2.67 14.36 -9.29
C ALA A 600 -1.27 14.83 -8.89
N SER A 601 -1.20 15.71 -7.91
CA SER A 601 0.06 16.02 -7.22
C SER A 601 -0.07 15.63 -5.76
N TYR A 602 1.03 15.30 -5.10
CA TYR A 602 1.00 14.90 -3.70
C TYR A 602 2.10 15.53 -2.86
N ASP A 603 1.93 15.47 -1.54
CA ASP A 603 2.94 15.83 -0.54
C ASP A 603 2.78 14.97 0.73
N PHE A 604 3.87 14.77 1.45
CA PHE A 604 3.85 14.14 2.77
C PHE A 604 3.76 15.21 3.85
N VAL A 605 2.86 15.01 4.81
CA VAL A 605 2.63 15.96 5.90
C VAL A 605 2.73 15.25 7.23
N PHE A 606 3.52 15.82 8.14
CA PHE A 606 3.87 15.17 9.40
C PHE A 606 3.20 15.84 10.59
N ARG A 607 2.72 15.03 11.54
CA ARG A 607 2.11 15.51 12.78
C ARG A 607 3.18 15.71 13.84
N LYS A 608 3.36 16.95 14.33
CA LYS A 608 4.27 17.22 15.46
C LYS A 608 3.85 16.47 16.72
N ASN A 609 4.82 16.10 17.54
CA ASN A 609 4.56 15.65 18.91
C ASN A 609 3.76 16.70 19.68
N ASN A 610 2.61 16.30 20.24
CA ASN A 610 1.66 17.14 20.97
C ASN A 610 2.34 18.29 21.76
N THR A 611 2.28 19.51 21.23
CA THR A 611 2.57 20.72 21.99
C THR A 611 1.35 21.08 22.83
N ILE A 612 1.42 20.75 24.14
CA ILE A 612 1.00 21.51 25.35
C ILE A 612 -0.42 22.13 25.42
N ASP A 613 -1.13 22.37 24.32
CA ASP A 613 -2.52 22.85 24.28
C ASP A 613 -3.43 21.77 23.69
N ASN A 614 -4.22 21.15 24.57
CA ASN A 614 -5.00 19.92 24.38
C ASN A 614 -6.06 19.89 23.25
N ASN A 615 -6.02 20.72 22.20
CA ASN A 615 -7.06 20.74 21.15
C ASN A 615 -6.61 21.15 19.72
N LYS A 616 -5.33 21.34 19.41
CA LYS A 616 -4.89 21.63 18.02
C LYS A 616 -3.84 20.64 17.54
N ILE A 617 -4.22 19.84 16.54
CA ILE A 617 -3.29 19.01 15.79
C ILE A 617 -2.47 19.93 14.87
N GLU A 618 -1.17 20.05 15.11
CA GLU A 618 -0.27 20.82 14.24
C GLU A 618 0.37 19.90 13.20
N TRP A 619 -0.10 20.02 11.96
CA TRP A 619 0.47 19.36 10.79
C TRP A 619 1.53 20.26 10.16
N VAL A 620 2.74 19.73 9.98
CA VAL A 620 3.84 20.40 9.29
C VAL A 620 3.80 19.99 7.82
N GLY A 621 3.34 20.90 6.98
CA GLY A 621 3.39 20.74 5.52
C GLY A 621 4.72 21.22 4.94
N ARG A 622 5.12 20.61 3.83
CA ARG A 622 6.27 21.01 2.98
C ARG A 622 7.59 21.19 3.75
N LEU A 623 8.25 20.08 4.04
CA LEU A 623 9.64 20.09 4.48
C LEU A 623 10.55 20.28 3.26
N ASP A 624 11.52 21.20 3.35
CA ASP A 624 12.53 21.44 2.31
C ASP A 624 13.51 20.27 2.19
N SER A 625 13.69 19.52 3.28
CA SER A 625 14.44 18.27 3.36
C SER A 625 13.93 17.46 4.55
N LEU A 626 13.93 16.14 4.46
CA LEU A 626 13.63 15.26 5.59
C LEU A 626 14.86 14.41 5.92
N ASN A 627 15.38 14.55 7.13
CA ASN A 627 16.36 13.63 7.67
C ASN A 627 15.72 12.62 8.63
N ILE A 628 16.35 11.46 8.77
CA ILE A 628 15.93 10.37 9.65
C ILE A 628 15.82 10.88 11.11
N SER A 629 16.74 11.73 11.54
CA SER A 629 16.68 12.35 12.87
C SER A 629 15.50 13.31 13.08
N GLN A 630 14.87 13.79 12.01
CA GLN A 630 13.64 14.60 12.07
C GLN A 630 12.42 13.71 12.11
N LEU A 631 12.45 12.54 11.44
CA LEU A 631 11.38 11.56 11.53
C LEU A 631 11.10 11.21 12.99
N ILE A 632 12.09 10.97 13.84
CA ILE A 632 11.82 10.63 15.26
C ILE A 632 11.02 11.71 16.03
N ASN A 633 10.97 12.96 15.57
CA ASN A 633 10.29 14.07 16.24
C ASN A 633 8.78 14.15 15.95
N TYR A 634 8.27 13.43 14.96
CA TYR A 634 6.84 13.41 14.64
C TYR A 634 6.12 12.23 15.33
N GLN A 635 4.79 12.26 15.34
CA GLN A 635 3.92 11.18 15.86
C GLN A 635 3.30 10.32 14.77
N SER A 636 3.08 10.92 13.61
CA SER A 636 2.42 10.29 12.46
C SER A 636 2.69 11.11 11.21
N PHE A 637 2.26 10.59 10.06
CA PHE A 637 2.24 11.29 8.78
C PHE A 637 0.94 10.98 8.04
N LYS A 638 0.63 11.81 7.04
CA LYS A 638 -0.42 11.61 6.05
C LYS A 638 0.08 11.99 4.67
N ILE A 639 -0.60 11.51 3.63
CA ILE A 639 -0.35 11.94 2.24
C ILE A 639 -1.49 12.85 1.83
N ILE A 640 -1.17 14.04 1.34
CA ILE A 640 -2.16 14.98 0.81
C ILE A 640 -2.06 14.96 -0.71
N PHE A 641 -3.18 14.68 -1.38
CA PHE A 641 -3.33 14.86 -2.80
C PHE A 641 -3.94 16.22 -3.11
N ARG A 642 -3.37 16.92 -4.09
CA ARG A 642 -3.79 18.23 -4.59
C ARG A 642 -3.87 18.18 -6.10
N ASN A 643 -4.60 19.15 -6.64
CA ASN A 643 -4.75 19.34 -8.08
C ASN A 643 -5.19 18.06 -8.82
N VAL A 644 -6.06 17.28 -8.17
CA VAL A 644 -6.54 16.02 -8.71
C VAL A 644 -7.59 16.31 -9.77
N GLN A 645 -7.48 15.62 -10.90
CA GLN A 645 -8.44 15.68 -11.98
C GLN A 645 -8.92 14.28 -12.35
N PHE A 646 -10.23 14.11 -12.42
CA PHE A 646 -10.86 12.89 -12.87
C PHE A 646 -11.33 13.03 -14.32
N LYS A 647 -11.11 11.98 -15.11
CA LYS A 647 -11.73 11.77 -16.41
C LYS A 647 -12.91 10.81 -16.24
N ILE A 648 -14.06 11.21 -16.74
CA ILE A 648 -15.29 10.43 -16.68
C ILE A 648 -15.67 10.08 -18.11
N THR A 649 -15.70 8.78 -18.41
CA THR A 649 -16.05 8.22 -19.72
C THR A 649 -17.28 7.36 -19.57
N ASN A 650 -18.29 7.53 -20.43
CA ASN A 650 -19.42 6.62 -20.42
C ASN A 650 -19.05 5.25 -21.01
N LYS A 651 -19.55 4.17 -20.38
CA LYS A 651 -19.25 2.80 -20.81
C LYS A 651 -20.02 2.37 -22.06
N LEU A 652 -21.21 2.92 -22.28
CA LEU A 652 -22.12 2.55 -23.38
C LEU A 652 -21.89 3.42 -24.63
N ASP A 653 -21.55 4.69 -24.46
CA ASP A 653 -21.11 5.60 -25.51
C ASP A 653 -19.79 6.26 -25.14
N LYS A 654 -18.68 5.69 -25.63
CA LYS A 654 -17.32 6.18 -25.38
C LYS A 654 -17.04 7.59 -25.91
N LYS A 655 -17.95 8.22 -26.66
CA LYS A 655 -17.83 9.62 -27.08
C LYS A 655 -18.22 10.60 -25.97
N LEU A 656 -18.98 10.16 -24.97
CA LEU A 656 -19.34 10.94 -23.79
C LEU A 656 -18.18 10.91 -22.79
N VAL A 657 -17.30 11.90 -22.88
CA VAL A 657 -16.10 12.04 -22.05
C VAL A 657 -16.00 13.46 -21.51
N THR A 658 -15.71 13.63 -20.22
CA THR A 658 -15.41 14.94 -19.64
C THR A 658 -14.33 14.85 -18.58
N LEU A 659 -13.73 16.00 -18.26
CA LEU A 659 -12.87 16.16 -17.12
C LEU A 659 -13.58 16.94 -16.01
N SER A 660 -13.41 16.48 -14.77
CA SER A 660 -13.67 17.31 -13.60
C SER A 660 -12.73 18.51 -13.58
N ARG A 661 -12.98 19.44 -12.66
CA ARG A 661 -11.97 20.43 -12.28
C ARG A 661 -10.66 19.74 -11.87
N ASP A 662 -9.54 20.43 -12.07
CA ASP A 662 -8.19 19.94 -11.80
C ASP A 662 -7.64 20.43 -10.45
N ASP A 663 -8.52 20.83 -9.54
CA ASP A 663 -8.22 21.39 -8.23
C ASP A 663 -8.87 20.58 -7.10
N ILE A 664 -9.14 19.29 -7.31
CA ILE A 664 -9.69 18.44 -6.25
C ILE A 664 -8.56 18.08 -5.28
N SER A 665 -8.90 17.99 -3.98
CA SER A 665 -7.94 17.58 -2.96
C SER A 665 -8.54 16.64 -1.94
N PHE A 666 -7.77 15.66 -1.51
CA PHE A 666 -8.12 14.71 -0.46
C PHE A 666 -6.88 14.27 0.30
N ASP A 667 -7.10 13.81 1.53
CA ASP A 667 -6.04 13.33 2.41
C ASP A 667 -6.18 11.82 2.60
N ILE A 668 -5.07 11.09 2.51
CA ILE A 668 -4.97 9.69 2.93
C ILE A 668 -4.33 9.66 4.31
N ILE A 669 -5.08 9.16 5.29
CA ILE A 669 -4.65 9.13 6.68
C ILE A 669 -4.47 7.68 7.12
N PHE A 670 -3.38 7.42 7.84
CA PHE A 670 -2.98 6.07 8.26
C PHE A 670 -3.32 5.77 9.72
N SER A 671 -4.07 6.66 10.38
CA SER A 671 -4.44 6.60 11.79
C SER A 671 -5.82 7.24 12.02
N ASP A 672 -6.63 6.58 12.85
CA ASP A 672 -7.95 7.04 13.31
C ASP A 672 -7.87 8.21 14.33
N LEU A 673 -6.74 8.37 15.04
CA LEU A 673 -6.49 9.54 15.91
C LEU A 673 -6.04 10.79 15.15
N ASP A 674 -5.68 10.61 13.88
CA ASP A 674 -5.34 11.71 12.97
C ASP A 674 -6.58 12.20 12.19
N VAL A 675 -7.75 11.56 12.41
CA VAL A 675 -9.06 12.05 11.98
C VAL A 675 -9.44 13.27 12.79
N ASP A 676 -9.74 14.38 12.13
CA ASP A 676 -10.29 15.53 12.83
C ASP A 676 -11.71 15.16 13.32
N LYS A 677 -11.91 15.03 14.63
CA LYS A 677 -13.21 14.62 15.23
C LYS A 677 -14.33 15.66 15.06
N LYS A 678 -14.11 16.67 14.22
CA LYS A 678 -15.04 17.73 13.87
C LYS A 678 -15.13 17.86 12.35
N SER A 679 -15.81 16.92 11.72
CA SER A 679 -16.43 17.15 10.41
C SER A 679 -17.78 16.46 10.35
#